data_AF-R5MLW0-F1
#
_entry.id   AF-R5MLW0-F1
#
_cell.length_a   1.000
_cell.length_b   1.000
_cell.length_c   1.000
_cell.angle_alpha   90.00
_cell.angle_beta   90.00
_cell.angle_gamma   90.00
#
_symmetry.space_group_name_H-M   'P 1'
#
loop_
_entity.id
_entity.type
_entity.pdbx_description
1 polymer ?
#
loop_
_entity_poly.entity_id
_entity_poly.type
_entity_poly.pdbx_seq_one_letter_code
_entity_poly.pdbx_strand_id
1 'polypeptide(L)'
;MSCISIRLCSLLLMVMAFISCNDRNDSPASGEMEKTFKVAVIMPSDSQTRWNRIAEWALDNISSAQQGLQKRIRIELEWQDENASDWEDFAARVADDDSYVAVIGPQLSGHARKMAQLCQKKQKTLILPIATSTEFQRSFASSSYVWNLAQSDITQCELLLSQAKLSEYSKISLLTSDDDYGKSFSDWFAFQITELGMSVEDIVIYHSEQQIREAVRAQYNKPVKFDKALIFAPNNQESALIFDDEMCKLKASLGEAYFDFPLLLCSDVMNSPYLLNHLKYTDYEGLSPSATPESGFNSIYRVKFGEEPLSGEAHLFDAITLLAYALTRQEATAENLNDAILAMVEGRTVWNTGWLKDDMHRTFSMLQAGADINLSGVTGDWTFDERTHASVLNTTYCHWMLREGTYTALEYLSTDGGVNTISTTQAWEWKNNHMLSFSDSQQDFQYPELEDRWAVVVGASDDWANYRHQADALAMYQLLKRHGYDDDHILLVIEDNLADNPKNLYPGVVKVRPDGENVHTDVQVDYKLSQLSFKNFSKIMQGEQQSGFSSYLPSSAQDNIIIFWCGHGVRNQLAWGSNGDVYGSDIREMIEKMSYRKILFVLDACYSGTIGEACEKLPGVLIMTAANADEPSKADMMDPEMGIWLSNGFTRAFQEAIDADVHISLNDLYYKLARQTVGSHAMVYNSACYGNMHRNTIEEYLK
;
A
#
# COMPACT_ATOMS: atom_id res chain seq x y z
N MET A 1 -50.38 86.75 -20.34
CA MET A 1 -50.83 85.45 -20.88
C MET A 1 -49.60 84.74 -21.43
N SER A 2 -49.24 83.62 -20.79
CA SER A 2 -48.50 82.40 -21.19
C SER A 2 -47.54 82.45 -22.41
N CYS A 3 -46.35 81.85 -22.50
CA CYS A 3 -45.43 81.00 -21.68
C CYS A 3 -44.04 81.12 -22.40
N ILE A 4 -42.92 81.48 -21.73
CA ILE A 4 -41.78 80.63 -21.30
C ILE A 4 -41.26 79.67 -22.41
N SER A 5 -39.98 79.54 -22.82
CA SER A 5 -38.65 80.19 -22.68
C SER A 5 -37.71 79.40 -23.64
N ILE A 6 -36.90 80.00 -24.55
CA ILE A 6 -35.47 80.40 -24.39
C ILE A 6 -34.54 79.16 -24.13
N ARG A 7 -33.43 78.82 -24.82
CA ARG A 7 -32.41 79.47 -25.70
C ARG A 7 -31.61 78.32 -26.39
N LEU A 8 -31.26 78.36 -27.67
CA LEU A 8 -30.09 79.00 -28.34
C LEU A 8 -28.69 78.57 -27.85
N CYS A 9 -27.95 77.81 -28.67
CA CYS A 9 -26.64 78.17 -29.28
C CYS A 9 -26.09 76.96 -30.08
N SER A 10 -25.91 77.04 -31.42
CA SER A 10 -24.71 77.53 -32.17
C SER A 10 -23.49 76.59 -32.01
N LEU A 11 -22.75 76.11 -33.01
CA LEU A 11 -22.67 76.33 -34.45
C LEU A 11 -21.63 75.34 -35.05
N LEU A 12 -21.87 74.87 -36.28
CA LEU A 12 -20.95 74.46 -37.37
C LEU A 12 -19.80 73.44 -37.10
N LEU A 13 -19.75 72.24 -37.72
CA LEU A 13 -19.46 71.82 -39.12
C LEU A 13 -17.99 71.38 -39.33
N MET A 14 -17.76 70.10 -39.65
CA MET A 14 -17.09 69.67 -40.90
C MET A 14 -16.80 68.15 -40.96
N VAL A 15 -17.28 67.57 -42.06
CA VAL A 15 -16.66 66.58 -42.95
C VAL A 15 -16.34 65.18 -42.43
N MET A 16 -17.05 64.20 -42.99
CA MET A 16 -16.71 62.78 -43.01
C MET A 16 -15.58 62.47 -44.01
N ALA A 17 -14.60 61.68 -43.58
CA ALA A 17 -13.75 60.87 -44.46
C ALA A 17 -13.44 59.52 -43.75
N PHE A 18 -13.62 58.42 -44.49
CA PHE A 18 -13.32 57.05 -44.09
C PHE A 18 -11.81 56.81 -43.93
N ILE A 19 -11.37 56.14 -42.85
CA ILE A 19 -10.12 55.36 -42.80
C ILE A 19 -10.34 54.08 -41.98
N SER A 20 -9.87 52.97 -42.56
CA SER A 20 -9.80 51.59 -42.05
C SER A 20 -8.54 51.36 -41.21
N CYS A 21 -8.65 50.50 -40.18
CA CYS A 21 -7.65 49.77 -39.35
C CYS A 21 -6.18 50.26 -39.26
N ASN A 22 -5.68 50.51 -38.04
CA ASN A 22 -4.72 49.62 -37.35
C ASN A 22 -4.34 50.14 -35.95
N ASP A 23 -4.13 49.18 -35.05
CA ASP A 23 -3.23 49.15 -33.88
C ASP A 23 -3.11 50.39 -33.00
N ARG A 24 -3.72 50.30 -31.80
CA ARG A 24 -3.15 50.94 -30.62
C ARG A 24 -2.53 49.88 -29.74
N ASN A 25 -1.21 49.86 -29.78
CA ASN A 25 -0.34 49.33 -28.73
C ASN A 25 -0.80 49.86 -27.37
N ASP A 26 -1.48 49.01 -26.60
CA ASP A 26 -1.42 49.13 -25.15
C ASP A 26 -0.03 48.63 -24.74
N SER A 27 0.79 49.58 -24.30
CA SER A 27 2.07 49.27 -23.65
C SER A 27 1.77 48.47 -22.38
N PRO A 28 2.52 47.39 -22.07
CA PRO A 28 2.30 46.64 -20.86
C PRO A 28 2.50 47.55 -19.65
N ALA A 29 1.60 47.47 -18.68
CA ALA A 29 1.81 48.10 -17.38
C ALA A 29 3.16 47.63 -16.85
N SER A 30 4.07 48.58 -16.61
CA SER A 30 5.37 48.34 -16.02
C SER A 30 5.20 47.73 -14.61
N GLY A 31 5.45 46.43 -14.45
CA GLY A 31 5.48 45.78 -13.13
C GLY A 31 5.22 44.26 -13.11
N GLU A 32 4.65 43.66 -14.15
CA GLU A 32 4.36 42.21 -14.14
C GLU A 32 5.64 41.38 -14.29
N MET A 33 5.98 40.60 -13.27
CA MET A 33 7.09 39.64 -13.29
C MET A 33 6.53 38.23 -13.49
N GLU A 34 6.81 37.63 -14.65
CA GLU A 34 6.52 36.22 -14.93
C GLU A 34 7.80 35.39 -14.76
N LYS A 35 7.71 34.29 -14.01
CA LYS A 35 8.80 33.32 -13.82
C LYS A 35 8.40 31.96 -14.37
N THR A 36 9.26 31.39 -15.21
CA THR A 36 9.05 30.09 -15.84
C THR A 36 9.74 28.97 -15.07
N PHE A 37 9.04 27.86 -14.90
CA PHE A 37 9.50 26.66 -14.22
C PHE A 37 9.38 25.44 -15.13
N LYS A 38 10.47 24.68 -15.25
CA LYS A 38 10.51 23.47 -16.06
C LYS A 38 10.13 22.25 -15.21
N VAL A 39 9.23 21.42 -15.72
CA VAL A 39 8.70 20.24 -15.03
C VAL A 39 8.73 19.05 -15.98
N ALA A 40 9.22 17.93 -15.50
CA ALA A 40 9.17 16.68 -16.27
C ALA A 40 7.85 15.96 -16.00
N VAL A 41 7.24 15.40 -17.04
CA VAL A 41 6.04 14.58 -16.94
C VAL A 41 6.32 13.22 -17.56
N ILE A 42 6.29 12.18 -16.75
CA ILE A 42 6.58 10.80 -17.15
C ILE A 42 5.27 10.02 -17.08
N MET A 43 4.67 9.68 -18.23
CA MET A 43 3.33 9.08 -18.34
C MET A 43 3.29 8.15 -19.56
N PRO A 44 2.33 7.22 -19.67
CA PRO A 44 2.33 6.26 -20.77
C PRO A 44 1.80 6.92 -22.04
N SER A 45 2.54 6.78 -23.14
CA SER A 45 2.22 7.48 -24.41
C SER A 45 0.94 6.98 -25.09
N ASP A 46 0.44 5.80 -24.71
CA ASP A 46 -0.82 5.22 -25.24
C ASP A 46 -2.03 6.16 -25.06
N SER A 47 -1.98 7.03 -24.05
CA SER A 47 -3.01 8.06 -23.78
C SER A 47 -2.47 9.49 -23.92
N GLN A 48 -1.37 9.71 -24.64
CA GLN A 48 -0.69 11.01 -24.75
C GLN A 48 -1.61 12.16 -25.17
N THR A 49 -2.51 11.93 -26.15
CA THR A 49 -3.47 12.96 -26.60
C THR A 49 -4.40 13.40 -25.45
N ARG A 50 -4.81 12.45 -24.60
CA ARG A 50 -5.64 12.72 -23.43
C ARG A 50 -4.84 13.44 -22.33
N TRP A 51 -3.61 13.01 -22.08
CA TRP A 51 -2.71 13.68 -21.13
C TRP A 51 -2.42 15.13 -21.54
N ASN A 52 -2.10 15.36 -22.81
CA ASN A 52 -1.82 16.70 -23.34
C ASN A 52 -3.00 17.64 -23.19
N ARG A 53 -4.21 17.24 -23.61
CA ARG A 53 -5.39 18.13 -23.51
C ARG A 53 -5.72 18.51 -22.06
N ILE A 54 -5.48 17.61 -21.11
CA ILE A 54 -5.74 17.86 -19.70
C ILE A 54 -4.69 18.80 -19.12
N ALA A 55 -3.42 18.57 -19.44
CA ALA A 55 -2.34 19.45 -19.04
C ALA A 55 -2.52 20.85 -19.64
N GLU A 56 -2.85 20.96 -20.92
CA GLU A 56 -3.18 22.24 -21.58
C GLU A 56 -4.35 22.92 -20.88
N TRP A 57 -5.41 22.18 -20.54
CA TRP A 57 -6.55 22.76 -19.84
C TRP A 57 -6.18 23.28 -18.44
N ALA A 58 -5.38 22.54 -17.67
CA ALA A 58 -4.88 23.00 -16.38
C ALA A 58 -4.03 24.27 -16.54
N LEU A 59 -3.07 24.27 -17.47
CA LEU A 59 -2.18 25.40 -17.73
C LEU A 59 -2.93 26.65 -18.22
N ASP A 60 -3.95 26.48 -19.07
CA ASP A 60 -4.82 27.57 -19.54
C ASP A 60 -5.63 28.18 -18.39
N ASN A 61 -6.19 27.33 -17.52
CA ASN A 61 -6.89 27.76 -16.33
C ASN A 61 -5.94 28.54 -15.39
N ILE A 62 -4.74 28.01 -15.13
CA ILE A 62 -3.69 28.64 -14.31
C ILE A 62 -3.26 29.99 -14.89
N SER A 63 -2.97 30.05 -16.19
CA SER A 63 -2.57 31.28 -16.88
C SER A 63 -3.67 32.33 -16.81
N SER A 64 -4.91 31.93 -17.11
CA SER A 64 -6.08 32.82 -17.04
C SER A 64 -6.35 33.31 -15.62
N ALA A 65 -6.21 32.45 -14.62
CA ALA A 65 -6.43 32.77 -13.22
C ALA A 65 -5.37 33.73 -12.66
N GLN A 66 -4.19 33.84 -13.26
CA GLN A 66 -3.16 34.78 -12.81
C GLN A 66 -3.24 36.16 -13.47
N GLN A 67 -4.17 36.38 -14.41
CA GLN A 67 -4.37 37.67 -15.06
C GLN A 67 -4.66 38.78 -14.02
N GLY A 68 -3.94 39.89 -14.11
CA GLY A 68 -4.04 41.01 -13.17
C GLY A 68 -3.21 40.87 -11.88
N LEU A 69 -2.58 39.71 -11.63
CA LEU A 69 -1.61 39.55 -10.53
C LEU A 69 -0.24 40.12 -10.91
N GLN A 70 0.48 40.63 -9.90
CA GLN A 70 1.79 41.28 -10.07
C GLN A 70 2.92 40.29 -10.30
N LYS A 71 2.88 39.16 -9.59
CA LYS A 71 3.79 38.03 -9.79
C LYS A 71 3.03 36.92 -10.50
N ARG A 72 3.62 36.32 -11.53
CA ARG A 72 3.03 35.19 -12.25
C ARG A 72 4.05 34.07 -12.36
N ILE A 73 3.54 32.84 -12.35
CA ILE A 73 4.33 31.65 -12.63
C ILE A 73 3.81 31.01 -13.92
N ARG A 74 4.74 30.44 -14.69
CA ARG A 74 4.47 29.66 -15.88
C ARG A 74 5.15 28.31 -15.75
N ILE A 75 4.42 27.24 -16.04
CA ILE A 75 4.96 25.87 -16.04
C ILE A 75 5.20 25.44 -17.49
N GLU A 76 6.39 24.91 -17.76
CA GLU A 76 6.75 24.27 -19.03
C GLU A 76 6.94 22.77 -18.80
N LEU A 77 6.11 21.98 -19.47
CA LEU A 77 6.11 20.52 -19.35
C LEU A 77 7.00 19.88 -20.42
N GLU A 78 7.92 19.01 -19.99
CA GLU A 78 8.67 18.11 -20.87
C GLU A 78 8.18 16.68 -20.66
N TRP A 79 7.61 16.09 -21.72
CA TRP A 79 7.01 14.76 -21.67
C TRP A 79 8.02 13.67 -21.97
N GLN A 80 7.92 12.57 -21.23
CA GLN A 80 8.61 11.32 -21.49
C GLN A 80 7.60 10.17 -21.42
N ASP A 81 7.69 9.26 -22.38
CA ASP A 81 6.93 8.01 -22.32
C ASP A 81 7.57 7.07 -21.30
N GLU A 82 6.79 6.65 -20.31
CA GLU A 82 7.28 5.72 -19.28
C GLU A 82 7.51 4.31 -19.82
N ASN A 83 6.93 3.95 -20.97
CA ASN A 83 7.14 2.66 -21.63
C ASN A 83 8.33 2.66 -22.61
N ALA A 84 8.96 3.81 -22.85
CA ALA A 84 10.09 3.92 -23.77
C ALA A 84 11.37 3.33 -23.18
N SER A 85 12.22 2.73 -24.01
CA SER A 85 13.45 2.06 -23.57
C SER A 85 14.46 2.99 -22.88
N ASP A 86 14.36 4.30 -23.09
CA ASP A 86 15.26 5.33 -22.55
C ASP A 86 14.69 6.09 -21.34
N TRP A 87 13.54 5.67 -20.81
CA TRP A 87 12.87 6.38 -19.71
C TRP A 87 13.76 6.47 -18.45
N GLU A 88 14.56 5.43 -18.14
CA GLU A 88 15.46 5.43 -16.98
C GLU A 88 16.59 6.45 -17.11
N ASP A 89 17.15 6.60 -18.31
CA ASP A 89 18.19 7.59 -18.60
C ASP A 89 17.64 9.01 -18.46
N PHE A 90 16.41 9.22 -18.94
CA PHE A 90 15.67 10.47 -18.76
C PHE A 90 15.41 10.75 -17.28
N ALA A 91 14.93 9.77 -16.51
CA ALA A 91 14.64 9.88 -15.09
C ALA A 91 15.88 10.26 -14.27
N ALA A 92 17.01 9.59 -14.52
CA ALA A 92 18.27 9.87 -13.83
C ALA A 92 18.79 11.30 -14.13
N ARG A 93 18.69 11.72 -15.40
CA ARG A 93 19.05 13.09 -15.82
C ARG A 93 18.19 14.14 -15.13
N VAL A 94 16.86 13.98 -15.17
CA VAL A 94 15.92 14.95 -14.57
C VAL A 94 16.08 15.02 -13.06
N ALA A 95 16.33 13.89 -12.39
CA ALA A 95 16.54 13.85 -10.94
C ALA A 95 17.77 14.68 -10.51
N ASP A 96 18.83 14.71 -11.31
CA ASP A 96 20.08 15.44 -10.99
C ASP A 96 20.11 16.87 -11.57
N ASP A 97 19.31 17.21 -12.58
CA ASP A 97 19.30 18.53 -13.23
C ASP A 97 18.45 19.56 -12.47
N ASP A 98 19.09 20.56 -11.86
CA ASP A 98 18.42 21.61 -11.06
C ASP A 98 17.53 22.57 -11.88
N SER A 99 17.57 22.50 -13.22
CA SER A 99 16.63 23.26 -14.07
C SER A 99 15.20 22.72 -14.00
N TYR A 100 15.01 21.44 -13.66
CA TYR A 100 13.70 20.86 -13.40
C TYR A 100 13.34 21.00 -11.92
N VAL A 101 12.25 21.72 -11.64
CA VAL A 101 11.81 21.95 -10.24
C VAL A 101 11.06 20.77 -9.65
N ALA A 102 10.37 19.99 -10.48
CA ALA A 102 9.56 18.86 -10.05
C ALA A 102 9.41 17.82 -11.16
N VAL A 103 8.95 16.64 -10.77
CA VAL A 103 8.54 15.55 -11.66
C VAL A 103 7.10 15.16 -11.35
N ILE A 104 6.28 14.98 -12.39
CA ILE A 104 4.90 14.47 -12.29
C ILE A 104 4.85 13.08 -12.95
N GLY A 105 4.28 12.10 -12.26
CA GLY A 105 4.39 10.68 -12.64
C GLY A 105 5.74 10.08 -12.25
N PRO A 106 6.07 8.81 -12.56
CA PRO A 106 5.37 7.83 -13.42
C PRO A 106 3.99 7.34 -12.92
N GLN A 107 3.18 6.70 -13.78
CA GLN A 107 1.95 6.01 -13.35
C GLN A 107 2.23 4.58 -12.89
N LEU A 108 3.13 3.87 -13.58
CA LEU A 108 3.49 2.51 -13.20
C LEU A 108 4.22 2.53 -11.86
N SER A 109 3.67 1.81 -10.88
CA SER A 109 4.19 1.79 -9.50
C SER A 109 5.67 1.37 -9.41
N GLY A 110 6.11 0.43 -10.26
CA GLY A 110 7.52 0.04 -10.34
C GLY A 110 8.43 1.18 -10.81
N HIS A 111 7.96 1.98 -11.79
CA HIS A 111 8.68 3.16 -12.27
C HIS A 111 8.63 4.30 -11.23
N ALA A 112 7.51 4.48 -10.54
CA ALA A 112 7.37 5.45 -9.44
C ALA A 112 8.37 5.17 -8.31
N ARG A 113 8.54 3.91 -7.90
CA ARG A 113 9.57 3.49 -6.92
C ARG A 113 10.97 3.90 -7.36
N LYS A 114 11.33 3.61 -8.61
CA LYS A 114 12.64 3.97 -9.16
C LYS A 114 12.85 5.48 -9.21
N MET A 115 11.84 6.23 -9.65
CA MET A 115 11.90 7.69 -9.69
C MET A 115 12.06 8.28 -8.28
N ALA A 116 11.33 7.76 -7.28
CA ALA A 116 11.44 8.20 -5.90
C ALA A 116 12.83 7.95 -5.31
N GLN A 117 13.47 6.81 -5.62
CA GLN A 117 14.86 6.53 -5.25
C GLN A 117 15.84 7.54 -5.87
N LEU A 118 15.65 7.88 -7.16
CA LEU A 118 16.50 8.86 -7.84
C LEU A 118 16.33 10.28 -7.26
N CYS A 119 15.09 10.68 -6.97
CA CYS A 119 14.78 11.99 -6.38
C CYS A 119 15.32 12.15 -4.95
N GLN A 120 15.52 11.05 -4.21
CA GLN A 120 15.95 11.06 -2.81
C GLN A 120 17.23 11.87 -2.59
N LYS A 121 18.22 11.71 -3.48
CA LYS A 121 19.54 12.35 -3.36
C LYS A 121 19.46 13.87 -3.25
N LYS A 122 18.53 14.50 -3.97
CA LYS A 122 18.31 15.95 -4.00
C LYS A 122 17.00 16.38 -3.33
N GLN A 123 16.26 15.44 -2.74
CA GLN A 123 14.89 15.65 -2.24
C GLN A 123 14.00 16.34 -3.30
N LYS A 124 14.16 15.95 -4.58
CA LYS A 124 13.44 16.59 -5.68
C LYS A 124 11.95 16.25 -5.60
N THR A 125 11.10 17.28 -5.68
CA THR A 125 9.65 17.13 -5.59
C THR A 125 9.12 16.17 -6.65
N LEU A 126 8.50 15.09 -6.20
CA LEU A 126 7.87 14.06 -7.01
C LEU A 126 6.38 14.00 -6.67
N ILE A 127 5.52 14.37 -7.62
CA ILE A 127 4.07 14.31 -7.46
C ILE A 127 3.55 13.15 -8.29
N LEU A 128 2.84 12.22 -7.66
CA LEU A 128 2.35 11.01 -8.29
C LEU A 128 0.82 11.07 -8.40
N PRO A 129 0.29 11.27 -9.62
CA PRO A 129 -1.15 11.37 -9.82
C PRO A 129 -1.90 10.12 -9.38
N ILE A 130 -1.39 8.92 -9.71
CA ILE A 130 -2.16 7.68 -9.54
C ILE A 130 -1.29 6.43 -9.29
N ALA A 131 -0.06 6.60 -8.80
CA ALA A 131 0.75 5.46 -8.39
C ALA A 131 0.22 4.89 -7.07
N THR A 132 -0.53 3.79 -7.15
CA THR A 132 -1.36 3.28 -6.05
C THR A 132 -0.80 2.03 -5.37
N SER A 133 0.34 1.47 -5.82
CA SER A 133 0.91 0.28 -5.16
C SER A 133 1.20 0.55 -3.69
N THR A 134 0.66 -0.32 -2.86
CA THR A 134 0.76 -0.25 -1.40
C THR A 134 2.20 -0.28 -0.93
N GLU A 135 3.00 -1.21 -1.45
CA GLU A 135 4.38 -1.36 -1.00
C GLU A 135 5.23 -0.17 -1.40
N PHE A 136 4.96 0.44 -2.56
CA PHE A 136 5.58 1.71 -2.93
C PHE A 136 5.22 2.82 -1.94
N GLN A 137 3.93 3.08 -1.71
CA GLN A 137 3.52 4.18 -0.83
C GLN A 137 4.02 3.96 0.61
N ARG A 138 4.01 2.73 1.12
CA ARG A 138 4.58 2.38 2.43
C ARG A 138 6.08 2.63 2.51
N SER A 139 6.83 2.30 1.45
CA SER A 139 8.29 2.48 1.41
C SER A 139 8.71 3.96 1.46
N PHE A 140 7.87 4.86 0.92
CA PHE A 140 8.15 6.30 0.86
C PHE A 140 7.25 7.13 1.77
N ALA A 141 6.49 6.50 2.66
CA ALA A 141 5.57 7.20 3.54
C ALA A 141 6.29 8.28 4.37
N SER A 142 7.49 7.98 4.88
CA SER A 142 8.27 8.93 5.68
C SER A 142 9.09 9.93 4.86
N SER A 143 8.90 9.99 3.54
CA SER A 143 9.66 10.90 2.68
C SER A 143 9.02 12.28 2.62
N SER A 144 9.83 13.34 2.65
CA SER A 144 9.37 14.72 2.58
C SER A 144 9.29 15.28 1.15
N TYR A 145 9.37 14.43 0.12
CA TYR A 145 9.47 14.85 -1.28
C TYR A 145 8.58 14.05 -2.25
N VAL A 146 7.91 13.00 -1.77
CA VAL A 146 6.96 12.20 -2.55
C VAL A 146 5.54 12.56 -2.12
N TRP A 147 4.70 12.93 -3.09
CA TRP A 147 3.34 13.39 -2.88
C TRP A 147 2.36 12.54 -3.72
N ASN A 148 1.66 11.61 -3.09
CA ASN A 148 0.68 10.73 -3.74
C ASN A 148 -0.71 11.36 -3.70
N LEU A 149 -1.30 11.58 -4.88
CA LEU A 149 -2.65 12.17 -5.01
C LEU A 149 -3.78 11.14 -5.06
N ALA A 150 -3.45 9.87 -4.91
CA ALA A 150 -4.40 8.77 -4.79
C ALA A 150 -4.02 7.86 -3.61
N GLN A 151 -5.04 7.32 -2.95
CA GLN A 151 -4.88 6.27 -1.95
C GLN A 151 -4.34 4.98 -2.59
N SER A 152 -3.78 4.09 -1.76
CA SER A 152 -3.26 2.83 -2.26
C SER A 152 -4.37 1.87 -2.70
N ASP A 153 -3.98 0.83 -3.43
CA ASP A 153 -4.92 -0.21 -3.90
C ASP A 153 -5.62 -0.95 -2.75
N ILE A 154 -5.13 -0.83 -1.50
CA ILE A 154 -5.85 -1.26 -0.28
C ILE A 154 -7.27 -0.67 -0.28
N THR A 155 -7.39 0.63 -0.58
CA THR A 155 -8.67 1.32 -0.59
C THR A 155 -9.57 0.80 -1.69
N GLN A 156 -9.03 0.57 -2.89
CA GLN A 156 -9.82 0.01 -3.98
C GLN A 156 -10.29 -1.42 -3.65
N CYS A 157 -9.42 -2.25 -3.08
CA CYS A 157 -9.76 -3.59 -2.62
C CYS A 157 -10.88 -3.55 -1.55
N GLU A 158 -10.79 -2.62 -0.58
CA GLU A 158 -11.82 -2.42 0.44
C GLU A 158 -13.17 -2.04 -0.17
N LEU A 159 -13.17 -1.14 -1.16
CA LEU A 159 -14.38 -0.72 -1.84
C LEU A 159 -14.99 -1.86 -2.67
N LEU A 160 -14.18 -2.65 -3.39
CA LEU A 160 -14.63 -3.83 -4.13
C LEU A 160 -15.28 -4.87 -3.20
N LEU A 161 -14.65 -5.13 -2.05
CA LEU A 161 -15.18 -6.04 -1.04
C LEU A 161 -16.46 -5.51 -0.39
N SER A 162 -16.52 -4.20 -0.12
CA SER A 162 -17.73 -3.55 0.40
C SER A 162 -18.89 -3.67 -0.59
N GLN A 163 -18.64 -3.53 -1.89
CA GLN A 163 -19.65 -3.72 -2.93
C GLN A 163 -20.13 -5.17 -3.02
N ALA A 164 -19.24 -6.15 -2.88
CA ALA A 164 -19.64 -7.55 -2.79
C ALA A 164 -20.52 -7.82 -1.56
N LYS A 165 -20.16 -7.26 -0.40
CA LYS A 165 -20.92 -7.39 0.85
C LYS A 165 -22.31 -6.73 0.76
N LEU A 166 -22.38 -5.51 0.22
CA LEU A 166 -23.64 -4.79 0.00
C LEU A 166 -24.56 -5.53 -0.98
N SER A 167 -23.96 -6.29 -1.89
CA SER A 167 -24.67 -7.18 -2.82
C SER A 167 -24.99 -8.57 -2.22
N GLU A 168 -24.87 -8.73 -0.90
CA GLU A 168 -25.15 -9.95 -0.13
C GLU A 168 -24.29 -11.19 -0.46
N TYR A 169 -23.13 -10.99 -1.09
CA TYR A 169 -22.14 -12.05 -1.31
C TYR A 169 -21.25 -12.22 -0.07
N SER A 170 -20.98 -13.47 0.31
CA SER A 170 -20.23 -13.78 1.55
C SER A 170 -18.96 -14.61 1.33
N LYS A 171 -18.79 -15.21 0.14
CA LYS A 171 -17.63 -16.03 -0.22
C LYS A 171 -16.93 -15.44 -1.42
N ILE A 172 -15.78 -14.82 -1.19
CA ILE A 172 -15.12 -14.02 -2.22
C ILE A 172 -13.83 -14.72 -2.66
N SER A 173 -13.63 -14.81 -3.98
CA SER A 173 -12.36 -15.24 -4.56
C SER A 173 -11.58 -14.03 -5.08
N LEU A 174 -10.25 -14.11 -5.07
CA LEU A 174 -9.36 -13.15 -5.72
C LEU A 174 -8.63 -13.82 -6.89
N LEU A 175 -8.53 -13.13 -8.02
CA LEU A 175 -7.61 -13.45 -9.11
C LEU A 175 -6.76 -12.21 -9.42
N THR A 176 -5.45 -12.30 -9.20
CA THR A 176 -4.51 -11.19 -9.42
C THR A 176 -3.12 -11.66 -9.86
N SER A 177 -2.27 -10.74 -10.33
CA SER A 177 -0.90 -11.01 -10.81
C SER A 177 0.14 -11.11 -9.70
N ASP A 178 1.23 -11.84 -9.95
CA ASP A 178 2.44 -11.80 -9.10
C ASP A 178 3.38 -10.63 -9.42
N ASP A 179 2.92 -9.40 -9.20
CA ASP A 179 3.75 -8.19 -9.28
C ASP A 179 3.38 -7.17 -8.20
N ASP A 180 4.05 -6.01 -8.17
CA ASP A 180 3.81 -4.97 -7.15
C ASP A 180 2.35 -4.48 -7.10
N TYR A 181 1.65 -4.52 -8.24
CA TYR A 181 0.25 -4.13 -8.32
C TYR A 181 -0.64 -5.23 -7.75
N GLY A 182 -0.52 -6.46 -8.25
CA GLY A 182 -1.35 -7.57 -7.77
C GLY A 182 -1.09 -7.95 -6.31
N LYS A 183 0.14 -7.76 -5.81
CA LYS A 183 0.47 -7.87 -4.38
C LYS A 183 -0.31 -6.90 -3.51
N SER A 184 -0.63 -5.71 -4.02
CA SER A 184 -1.42 -4.74 -3.27
C SER A 184 -2.85 -5.24 -2.99
N PHE A 185 -3.36 -6.17 -3.81
CA PHE A 185 -4.60 -6.91 -3.55
C PHE A 185 -4.35 -8.19 -2.74
N SER A 186 -3.46 -9.09 -3.18
CA SER A 186 -3.30 -10.41 -2.55
C SER A 186 -2.91 -10.33 -1.09
N ASP A 187 -2.12 -9.30 -0.73
CA ASP A 187 -1.57 -9.16 0.61
C ASP A 187 -2.59 -8.63 1.62
N TRP A 188 -3.67 -7.98 1.16
CA TRP A 188 -4.65 -7.31 2.02
C TRP A 188 -6.06 -7.88 1.91
N PHE A 189 -6.34 -8.60 0.83
CA PHE A 189 -7.66 -9.16 0.54
C PHE A 189 -8.20 -10.05 1.64
N ALA A 190 -7.41 -11.03 2.10
CA ALA A 190 -7.83 -11.94 3.16
C ALA A 190 -8.06 -11.21 4.49
N PHE A 191 -7.21 -10.22 4.81
CA PHE A 191 -7.36 -9.39 5.99
C PHE A 191 -8.68 -8.60 5.93
N GLN A 192 -8.93 -7.88 4.84
CA GLN A 192 -10.10 -7.03 4.68
C GLN A 192 -11.41 -7.82 4.59
N ILE A 193 -11.42 -8.97 3.92
CA ILE A 193 -12.58 -9.88 3.88
C ILE A 193 -12.95 -10.33 5.28
N THR A 194 -11.94 -10.74 6.04
CA THR A 194 -12.12 -11.17 7.42
C THR A 194 -12.78 -10.03 8.18
N GLU A 195 -12.19 -8.84 8.20
CA GLU A 195 -12.74 -7.66 8.89
C GLU A 195 -14.17 -7.29 8.46
N LEU A 196 -14.55 -7.55 7.21
CA LEU A 196 -15.90 -7.35 6.70
C LEU A 196 -16.88 -8.48 7.09
N GLY A 197 -16.46 -9.51 7.82
CA GLY A 197 -17.29 -10.65 8.23
C GLY A 197 -17.64 -11.60 7.08
N MET A 198 -16.86 -11.57 5.99
CA MET A 198 -16.98 -12.47 4.85
C MET A 198 -15.92 -13.58 4.93
N SER A 199 -15.92 -14.51 3.98
CA SER A 199 -14.96 -15.62 3.93
C SER A 199 -14.20 -15.66 2.62
N VAL A 200 -12.90 -15.98 2.70
CA VAL A 200 -12.05 -16.25 1.55
C VAL A 200 -12.44 -17.60 0.95
N GLU A 201 -12.82 -17.63 -0.32
CA GLU A 201 -13.12 -18.86 -1.05
C GLU A 201 -11.91 -19.40 -1.83
N ASP A 202 -11.15 -18.50 -2.47
CA ASP A 202 -9.95 -18.84 -3.23
C ASP A 202 -9.08 -17.60 -3.46
N ILE A 203 -7.77 -17.75 -3.50
CA ILE A 203 -6.82 -16.68 -3.86
C ILE A 203 -5.89 -17.25 -4.92
N VAL A 204 -6.03 -16.77 -6.14
CA VAL A 204 -5.19 -17.18 -7.26
C VAL A 204 -4.27 -16.02 -7.65
N ILE A 205 -2.97 -16.24 -7.44
CA ILE A 205 -1.93 -15.35 -7.94
C ILE A 205 -1.36 -15.98 -9.22
N TYR A 206 -1.51 -15.30 -10.36
CA TYR A 206 -1.09 -15.82 -11.66
C TYR A 206 0.27 -15.27 -12.11
N HIS A 207 1.01 -16.12 -12.81
CA HIS A 207 2.29 -15.82 -13.47
C HIS A 207 2.26 -16.15 -14.97
N SER A 208 1.15 -16.70 -15.47
CA SER A 208 1.03 -17.16 -16.86
C SER A 208 -0.40 -17.10 -17.38
N GLU A 209 -0.55 -17.03 -18.70
CA GLU A 209 -1.83 -17.12 -19.41
C GLU A 209 -2.62 -18.38 -18.99
N GLN A 210 -1.94 -19.52 -18.86
CA GLN A 210 -2.59 -20.78 -18.52
C GLN A 210 -3.27 -20.72 -17.16
N GLN A 211 -2.63 -20.12 -16.16
CA GLN A 211 -3.19 -19.98 -14.81
C GLN A 211 -4.43 -19.07 -14.80
N ILE A 212 -4.44 -17.99 -15.59
CA ILE A 212 -5.64 -17.14 -15.75
C ILE A 212 -6.81 -17.99 -16.28
N ARG A 213 -6.58 -18.77 -17.35
CA ARG A 213 -7.62 -19.60 -17.96
C ARG A 213 -8.11 -20.70 -17.02
N GLU A 214 -7.20 -21.33 -16.28
CA GLU A 214 -7.54 -22.35 -15.28
C GLU A 214 -8.36 -21.76 -14.13
N ALA A 215 -8.01 -20.56 -13.65
CA ALA A 215 -8.76 -19.85 -12.63
C ALA A 215 -10.19 -19.55 -13.09
N VAL A 216 -10.37 -19.02 -14.30
CA VAL A 216 -11.70 -18.77 -14.87
C VAL A 216 -12.54 -20.05 -14.91
N ARG A 217 -11.96 -21.16 -15.39
CA ARG A 217 -12.64 -22.47 -15.40
C ARG A 217 -12.96 -22.97 -14.01
N ALA A 218 -12.06 -22.80 -13.04
CA ALA A 218 -12.27 -23.21 -11.66
C ALA A 218 -13.45 -22.45 -11.04
N GLN A 219 -13.54 -21.14 -11.26
CA GLN A 219 -14.66 -20.30 -10.80
C GLN A 219 -15.98 -20.72 -11.45
N TYR A 220 -15.98 -20.97 -12.76
CA TYR A 220 -17.14 -21.48 -13.48
C TYR A 220 -17.62 -22.86 -12.98
N ASN A 221 -16.69 -23.75 -12.63
CA ASN A 221 -17.01 -25.10 -12.18
C ASN A 221 -17.51 -25.19 -10.72
N LYS A 222 -17.62 -24.06 -10.00
CA LYS A 222 -18.11 -24.06 -8.61
C LYS A 222 -19.59 -24.50 -8.55
N PRO A 223 -19.96 -25.38 -7.59
CA PRO A 223 -21.29 -25.99 -7.52
C PRO A 223 -22.40 -25.03 -7.06
N VAL A 224 -22.04 -23.95 -6.36
CA VAL A 224 -22.95 -22.90 -5.89
C VAL A 224 -22.29 -21.57 -6.20
N LYS A 225 -22.99 -20.68 -6.92
CA LYS A 225 -22.46 -19.38 -7.37
C LYS A 225 -23.20 -18.17 -6.81
N PHE A 226 -24.45 -18.34 -6.35
CA PHE A 226 -25.30 -17.23 -5.93
C PHE A 226 -24.80 -16.49 -4.67
N ASP A 227 -23.97 -17.13 -3.83
CA ASP A 227 -23.34 -16.54 -2.65
C ASP A 227 -21.86 -16.19 -2.87
N LYS A 228 -21.37 -16.31 -4.12
CA LYS A 228 -19.96 -16.12 -4.48
C LYS A 228 -19.70 -14.93 -5.40
N ALA A 229 -18.61 -14.23 -5.13
CA ALA A 229 -18.05 -13.22 -6.02
C ALA A 229 -16.59 -13.51 -6.34
N LEU A 230 -16.13 -13.02 -7.48
CA LEU A 230 -14.74 -12.99 -7.91
C LEU A 230 -14.31 -11.53 -8.05
N ILE A 231 -13.31 -11.15 -7.27
CA ILE A 231 -12.53 -9.94 -7.54
C ILE A 231 -11.44 -10.30 -8.55
N PHE A 232 -11.42 -9.59 -9.67
CA PHE A 232 -10.40 -9.71 -10.69
C PHE A 232 -9.59 -8.41 -10.80
N ALA A 233 -8.31 -8.49 -10.41
CA ALA A 233 -7.39 -7.36 -10.44
C ALA A 233 -6.20 -7.67 -11.37
N PRO A 234 -6.37 -7.52 -12.70
CA PRO A 234 -5.28 -7.75 -13.64
C PRO A 234 -4.27 -6.61 -13.60
N ASN A 235 -2.98 -6.93 -13.74
CA ASN A 235 -1.91 -5.93 -13.87
C ASN A 235 -1.85 -5.22 -15.22
N ASN A 236 -2.43 -5.80 -16.27
CA ASN A 236 -2.36 -5.23 -17.61
C ASN A 236 -3.55 -5.65 -18.49
N GLN A 237 -3.65 -4.97 -19.63
CA GLN A 237 -4.72 -5.18 -20.61
C GLN A 237 -4.64 -6.55 -21.30
N GLU A 238 -3.45 -7.16 -21.43
CA GLU A 238 -3.30 -8.49 -22.02
C GLU A 238 -3.94 -9.57 -21.14
N SER A 239 -3.69 -9.52 -19.83
CA SER A 239 -4.30 -10.42 -18.84
C SER A 239 -5.82 -10.32 -18.83
N ALA A 240 -6.36 -9.11 -19.00
CA ALA A 240 -7.79 -8.88 -19.17
C ALA A 240 -8.36 -9.55 -20.43
N LEU A 241 -7.66 -9.46 -21.57
CA LEU A 241 -8.10 -10.10 -22.82
C LEU A 241 -8.04 -11.63 -22.75
N ILE A 242 -7.05 -12.20 -22.04
CA ILE A 242 -6.95 -13.63 -21.80
C ILE A 242 -8.16 -14.12 -20.99
N PHE A 243 -8.51 -13.40 -19.92
CA PHE A 243 -9.67 -13.68 -19.08
C PHE A 243 -10.97 -13.65 -19.92
N ASP A 244 -11.16 -12.57 -20.70
CA ASP A 244 -12.33 -12.38 -21.57
C ASP A 244 -12.48 -13.50 -22.61
N ASP A 245 -11.37 -13.89 -23.25
CA ASP A 245 -11.36 -14.97 -24.24
C ASP A 245 -11.82 -16.31 -23.63
N GLU A 246 -11.42 -16.60 -22.38
CA GLU A 246 -11.85 -17.82 -21.69
C GLU A 246 -13.34 -17.74 -21.27
N MET A 247 -13.80 -16.59 -20.78
CA MET A 247 -15.22 -16.34 -20.48
C MET A 247 -16.09 -16.57 -21.71
N CYS A 248 -15.68 -16.04 -22.87
CA CYS A 248 -16.38 -16.26 -24.13
C CYS A 248 -16.42 -17.72 -24.57
N LYS A 249 -15.31 -18.47 -24.41
CA LYS A 249 -15.26 -19.91 -24.72
C LYS A 249 -16.24 -20.70 -23.86
N LEU A 250 -16.29 -20.41 -22.56
CA LEU A 250 -17.22 -21.06 -21.64
C LEU A 250 -18.67 -20.71 -22.01
N LYS A 251 -19.00 -19.43 -22.23
CA LYS A 251 -20.33 -18.99 -22.67
C LYS A 251 -20.77 -19.66 -23.98
N ALA A 252 -19.86 -19.78 -24.95
CA ALA A 252 -20.15 -20.42 -26.24
C ALA A 252 -20.43 -21.93 -26.13
N SER A 253 -19.84 -22.62 -25.14
CA SER A 253 -19.97 -24.07 -25.00
C SER A 253 -21.35 -24.55 -24.49
N LEU A 254 -22.13 -23.69 -23.84
CA LEU A 254 -23.37 -24.06 -23.13
C LEU A 254 -24.63 -23.36 -23.67
N GLY A 255 -24.45 -22.32 -24.49
CA GLY A 255 -25.53 -21.45 -24.94
C GLY A 255 -25.85 -20.35 -23.92
N GLU A 256 -26.19 -19.16 -24.42
CA GLU A 256 -26.31 -17.91 -23.65
C GLU A 256 -27.33 -17.98 -22.49
N ALA A 257 -28.36 -18.82 -22.61
CA ALA A 257 -29.41 -18.96 -21.58
C ALA A 257 -28.98 -19.74 -20.32
N TYR A 258 -27.81 -20.39 -20.33
CA TYR A 258 -27.36 -21.28 -19.25
C TYR A 258 -25.97 -20.92 -18.71
N PHE A 259 -25.39 -19.80 -19.15
CA PHE A 259 -24.11 -19.34 -18.64
C PHE A 259 -24.31 -18.64 -17.29
N ASP A 260 -23.76 -19.23 -16.23
CA ASP A 260 -23.79 -18.73 -14.85
C ASP A 260 -22.36 -18.63 -14.32
N PHE A 261 -22.01 -17.47 -13.78
CA PHE A 261 -20.68 -17.13 -13.29
C PHE A 261 -20.82 -16.36 -11.96
N PRO A 262 -19.90 -16.51 -10.99
CA PRO A 262 -19.91 -15.67 -9.78
C PRO A 262 -19.97 -14.18 -10.13
N LEU A 263 -20.49 -13.33 -9.22
CA LEU A 263 -20.43 -11.88 -9.41
C LEU A 263 -18.98 -11.47 -9.71
N LEU A 264 -18.75 -10.77 -10.81
CA LEU A 264 -17.41 -10.36 -11.23
C LEU A 264 -17.22 -8.87 -10.96
N LEU A 265 -16.33 -8.55 -10.03
CA LEU A 265 -15.93 -7.18 -9.72
C LEU A 265 -14.48 -6.96 -10.12
N CYS A 266 -14.22 -5.93 -10.90
CA CYS A 266 -12.94 -5.68 -11.53
C CYS A 266 -12.24 -4.44 -10.94
N SER A 267 -10.91 -4.50 -10.88
CA SER A 267 -10.10 -3.31 -10.64
C SER A 267 -10.11 -2.36 -11.86
N ASP A 268 -9.48 -1.20 -11.70
CA ASP A 268 -9.51 -0.08 -12.63
C ASP A 268 -8.82 -0.36 -13.96
N VAL A 269 -7.88 -1.30 -14.02
CA VAL A 269 -7.25 -1.76 -15.27
C VAL A 269 -8.28 -2.22 -16.29
N MET A 270 -9.41 -2.77 -15.85
CA MET A 270 -10.51 -3.19 -16.72
C MET A 270 -11.33 -2.02 -17.29
N ASN A 271 -11.14 -0.79 -16.81
CA ASN A 271 -11.74 0.44 -17.34
C ASN A 271 -10.76 1.12 -18.30
N SER A 272 -10.72 0.67 -19.55
CA SER A 272 -9.78 1.17 -20.55
C SER A 272 -10.44 1.32 -21.91
N PRO A 273 -10.21 2.43 -22.65
CA PRO A 273 -10.67 2.58 -24.03
C PRO A 273 -10.09 1.52 -24.96
N TYR A 274 -8.88 1.04 -24.70
CA TYR A 274 -8.30 -0.06 -25.46
C TYR A 274 -9.14 -1.31 -25.24
N LEU A 275 -9.38 -1.69 -23.97
CA LEU A 275 -10.18 -2.88 -23.66
C LEU A 275 -11.62 -2.78 -24.19
N LEU A 276 -12.25 -1.62 -24.11
CA LEU A 276 -13.60 -1.39 -24.63
C LEU A 276 -13.77 -1.86 -26.09
N ASN A 277 -12.73 -1.66 -26.91
CA ASN A 277 -12.74 -2.02 -28.33
C ASN A 277 -12.30 -3.46 -28.63
N HIS A 278 -11.79 -4.19 -27.63
CA HIS A 278 -11.21 -5.53 -27.80
C HIS A 278 -11.93 -6.62 -26.98
N LEU A 279 -12.66 -6.26 -25.93
CA LEU A 279 -13.46 -7.18 -25.12
C LEU A 279 -14.66 -7.72 -25.90
N LYS A 280 -14.95 -9.01 -25.73
CA LYS A 280 -16.02 -9.73 -26.42
C LYS A 280 -17.19 -10.08 -25.50
N TYR A 281 -16.95 -10.30 -24.20
CA TYR A 281 -18.01 -10.66 -23.24
C TYR A 281 -18.90 -9.47 -22.88
N THR A 282 -18.32 -8.27 -22.77
CA THR A 282 -19.00 -6.96 -22.60
C THR A 282 -20.01 -6.85 -21.44
N ASP A 283 -19.91 -7.69 -20.40
CA ASP A 283 -20.68 -7.58 -19.16
C ASP A 283 -19.71 -7.65 -17.98
N TYR A 284 -19.13 -6.49 -17.64
CA TYR A 284 -18.14 -6.34 -16.57
C TYR A 284 -18.57 -5.23 -15.62
N GLU A 285 -18.21 -5.34 -14.36
CA GLU A 285 -18.48 -4.36 -13.31
C GLU A 285 -17.18 -4.10 -12.54
N GLY A 286 -16.95 -2.88 -12.06
CA GLY A 286 -15.71 -2.57 -11.36
C GLY A 286 -15.60 -1.14 -10.84
N LEU A 287 -14.41 -0.83 -10.29
CA LEU A 287 -14.12 0.46 -9.66
C LEU A 287 -12.87 1.11 -10.24
N SER A 288 -12.95 2.42 -10.50
CA SER A 288 -11.82 3.22 -11.00
C SER A 288 -11.71 4.57 -10.29
N PRO A 289 -10.50 5.04 -9.95
CA PRO A 289 -10.31 6.40 -9.47
C PRO A 289 -10.93 7.44 -10.41
N SER A 290 -11.59 8.46 -9.85
CA SER A 290 -12.30 9.49 -10.61
C SER A 290 -12.21 10.85 -9.92
N ALA A 291 -12.69 11.90 -10.59
CA ALA A 291 -12.97 13.17 -9.94
C ALA A 291 -14.14 13.01 -8.96
N THR A 292 -14.19 13.86 -7.92
CA THR A 292 -15.38 13.94 -7.08
C THR A 292 -16.55 14.54 -7.90
N PRO A 293 -17.79 14.02 -7.77
CA PRO A 293 -18.99 14.63 -8.35
C PRO A 293 -19.16 16.10 -7.95
N GLU A 294 -18.78 16.46 -6.72
CA GLU A 294 -18.88 17.80 -6.16
C GLU A 294 -18.06 18.83 -6.94
N SER A 295 -16.93 18.42 -7.53
CA SER A 295 -16.12 19.31 -8.37
C SER A 295 -16.83 19.72 -9.65
N GLY A 296 -17.81 18.94 -10.13
CA GLY A 296 -18.42 19.10 -11.45
C GLY A 296 -17.46 18.81 -12.62
N PHE A 297 -16.24 18.34 -12.36
CA PHE A 297 -15.21 18.11 -13.38
C PHE A 297 -15.68 17.15 -14.46
N ASN A 298 -16.22 15.98 -14.10
CA ASN A 298 -16.70 14.97 -15.05
C ASN A 298 -17.79 15.54 -15.97
N SER A 299 -18.69 16.37 -15.43
CA SER A 299 -19.76 17.00 -16.22
C SER A 299 -19.21 18.00 -17.23
N ILE A 300 -18.30 18.88 -16.80
CA ILE A 300 -17.68 19.88 -17.69
C ILE A 300 -16.78 19.20 -18.71
N TYR A 301 -16.05 18.16 -18.32
CA TYR A 301 -15.23 17.34 -19.20
C TYR A 301 -16.08 16.75 -20.33
N ARG A 302 -17.22 16.11 -20.01
CA ARG A 302 -18.13 15.53 -21.00
C ARG A 302 -18.66 16.58 -21.98
N VAL A 303 -19.00 17.77 -21.49
CA VAL A 303 -19.44 18.89 -22.34
C VAL A 303 -18.31 19.38 -23.25
N LYS A 304 -17.08 19.42 -22.75
CA LYS A 304 -15.91 19.95 -23.47
C LYS A 304 -15.35 18.98 -24.51
N PHE A 305 -15.33 17.69 -24.21
CA PHE A 305 -14.65 16.67 -25.01
C PHE A 305 -15.59 15.60 -25.61
N GLY A 306 -16.85 15.54 -25.19
CA GLY A 306 -17.85 14.61 -25.73
C GLY A 306 -17.72 13.17 -25.24
N GLU A 307 -16.91 12.91 -24.21
CA GLU A 307 -16.62 11.57 -23.68
C GLU A 307 -16.34 11.63 -22.16
N GLU A 308 -16.27 10.49 -21.48
CA GLU A 308 -15.89 10.42 -20.06
C GLU A 308 -14.37 10.59 -19.86
N PRO A 309 -13.94 11.17 -18.72
CA PRO A 309 -12.54 11.16 -18.32
C PRO A 309 -12.09 9.75 -17.97
N LEU A 310 -10.84 9.43 -18.31
CA LEU A 310 -10.18 8.20 -17.87
C LEU A 310 -9.64 8.33 -16.45
N SER A 311 -9.42 7.16 -15.83
CA SER A 311 -8.63 7.04 -14.61
C SER A 311 -7.30 7.81 -14.77
N GLY A 312 -6.99 8.64 -13.77
CA GLY A 312 -5.79 9.47 -13.74
C GLY A 312 -5.89 10.85 -14.41
N GLU A 313 -6.85 11.12 -15.31
CA GLU A 313 -6.95 12.45 -15.96
C GLU A 313 -7.25 13.57 -14.96
N ALA A 314 -8.21 13.34 -14.05
CA ALA A 314 -8.51 14.27 -12.96
C ALA A 314 -7.30 14.48 -12.02
N HIS A 315 -6.55 13.42 -11.73
CA HIS A 315 -5.39 13.45 -10.85
C HIS A 315 -4.20 14.19 -11.48
N LEU A 316 -4.02 14.08 -12.81
CA LEU A 316 -3.02 14.85 -13.54
C LEU A 316 -3.35 16.35 -13.51
N PHE A 317 -4.63 16.71 -13.67
CA PHE A 317 -5.10 18.09 -13.53
C PHE A 317 -4.75 18.64 -12.15
N ASP A 318 -5.00 17.87 -11.10
CA ASP A 318 -4.69 18.24 -9.72
C ASP A 318 -3.19 18.30 -9.45
N ALA A 319 -2.38 17.39 -9.99
CA ALA A 319 -0.93 17.43 -9.85
C ALA A 319 -0.33 18.73 -10.40
N ILE A 320 -0.77 19.15 -11.58
CA ILE A 320 -0.32 20.41 -12.20
C ILE A 320 -0.81 21.62 -11.39
N THR A 321 -2.04 21.57 -10.89
CA THR A 321 -2.66 22.65 -10.13
C THR A 321 -2.02 22.82 -8.75
N LEU A 322 -1.80 21.72 -8.02
CA LEU A 322 -1.08 21.69 -6.74
C LEU A 322 0.32 22.27 -6.90
N LEU A 323 1.05 21.84 -7.93
CA LEU A 323 2.39 22.34 -8.22
C LEU A 323 2.39 23.85 -8.53
N ALA A 324 1.43 24.34 -9.32
CA ALA A 324 1.32 25.76 -9.64
C ALA A 324 1.08 26.63 -8.39
N TYR A 325 0.22 26.16 -7.48
CA TYR A 325 -0.01 26.82 -6.21
C TYR A 325 1.22 26.78 -5.31
N ALA A 326 1.89 25.63 -5.20
CA ALA A 326 3.12 25.49 -4.41
C ALA A 326 4.26 26.38 -4.92
N LEU A 327 4.45 26.47 -6.24
CA LEU A 327 5.42 27.38 -6.86
C LEU A 327 5.06 28.85 -6.58
N THR A 328 3.77 29.21 -6.62
CA THR A 328 3.33 30.56 -6.28
C THR A 328 3.67 30.91 -4.83
N ARG A 329 3.41 29.98 -3.91
CA ARG A 329 3.73 30.15 -2.50
C ARG A 329 5.24 30.26 -2.29
N GLN A 330 6.02 29.36 -2.87
CA GLN A 330 7.48 29.39 -2.83
C GLN A 330 8.04 30.76 -3.24
N GLU A 331 7.51 31.38 -4.32
CA GLU A 331 7.94 32.71 -4.76
C GLU A 331 7.50 33.86 -3.82
N ALA A 332 6.51 33.61 -2.96
CA ALA A 332 6.02 34.55 -1.96
C ALA A 332 6.79 34.45 -0.64
N THR A 333 7.12 33.24 -0.20
CA THR A 333 7.71 32.95 1.13
C THR A 333 9.21 32.64 1.09
N ALA A 334 9.77 32.37 -0.09
CA ALA A 334 11.14 31.89 -0.30
C ALA A 334 11.46 30.53 0.37
N GLU A 335 10.42 29.73 0.64
CA GLU A 335 10.53 28.34 1.11
C GLU A 335 11.04 27.41 -0.01
N ASN A 336 11.51 26.21 0.35
CA ASN A 336 11.72 25.16 -0.66
C ASN A 336 10.36 24.63 -1.15
N LEU A 337 10.34 23.99 -2.33
CA LEU A 337 9.07 23.59 -2.96
C LEU A 337 8.29 22.55 -2.14
N ASN A 338 8.96 21.60 -1.50
CA ASN A 338 8.30 20.61 -0.65
C ASN A 338 7.73 21.23 0.63
N ASP A 339 8.45 22.16 1.26
CA ASP A 339 7.94 22.91 2.42
C ASP A 339 6.70 23.74 2.03
N ALA A 340 6.70 24.31 0.82
CA ALA A 340 5.56 25.06 0.31
C ALA A 340 4.34 24.16 0.09
N ILE A 341 4.52 22.94 -0.42
CA ILE A 341 3.44 21.93 -0.52
C ILE A 341 2.97 21.56 0.89
N LEU A 342 3.89 21.24 1.81
CA LEU A 342 3.56 20.86 3.19
C LEU A 342 2.71 21.92 3.88
N ALA A 343 3.11 23.19 3.80
CA ALA A 343 2.39 24.30 4.41
C ALA A 343 0.99 24.52 3.81
N MET A 344 0.80 24.20 2.53
CA MET A 344 -0.52 24.24 1.89
C MET A 344 -1.42 23.10 2.36
N VAL A 345 -0.90 21.88 2.45
CA VAL A 345 -1.71 20.72 2.87
C VAL A 345 -1.99 20.70 4.38
N GLU A 346 -1.15 21.36 5.20
CA GLU A 346 -1.40 21.60 6.63
C GLU A 346 -2.20 22.88 6.92
N GLY A 347 -2.61 23.62 5.89
CA GLY A 347 -3.28 24.91 6.00
C GLY A 347 -4.52 24.82 6.90
N ARG A 348 -4.63 25.71 7.90
CA ARG A 348 -5.75 25.72 8.85
C ARG A 348 -6.86 26.69 8.47
N THR A 349 -6.59 27.60 7.54
CA THR A 349 -7.61 28.52 7.02
C THR A 349 -8.46 27.76 6.03
N VAL A 350 -9.70 27.44 6.43
CA VAL A 350 -10.67 26.78 5.55
C VAL A 350 -10.92 27.68 4.34
N TRP A 351 -10.42 27.26 3.19
CA TRP A 351 -10.62 27.94 1.91
C TRP A 351 -11.17 26.93 0.92
N ASN A 352 -12.49 26.78 0.89
CA ASN A 352 -13.15 25.82 0.03
C ASN A 352 -13.65 26.53 -1.24
N THR A 353 -12.96 26.38 -2.36
CA THR A 353 -13.41 26.90 -3.66
C THR A 353 -12.95 26.03 -4.82
N GLY A 354 -13.74 26.01 -5.89
CA GLY A 354 -13.55 25.14 -7.03
C GLY A 354 -12.31 25.44 -7.89
N TRP A 355 -12.22 24.71 -9.00
CA TRP A 355 -11.09 24.70 -9.92
C TRP A 355 -11.30 25.62 -11.14
N LEU A 356 -12.32 26.46 -11.09
CA LEU A 356 -12.64 27.44 -12.13
C LEU A 356 -11.82 28.71 -11.97
N LYS A 357 -11.62 29.43 -13.08
CA LYS A 357 -10.76 30.63 -13.17
C LYS A 357 -10.88 31.59 -11.99
N ASP A 358 -12.10 31.99 -11.62
CA ASP A 358 -12.32 33.02 -10.61
C ASP A 358 -11.96 32.56 -9.19
N ASP A 359 -12.17 31.27 -8.90
CA ASP A 359 -11.80 30.65 -7.64
C ASP A 359 -10.27 30.49 -7.56
N MET A 360 -9.66 29.98 -8.63
CA MET A 360 -8.20 29.88 -8.76
C MET A 360 -7.52 31.25 -8.62
N HIS A 361 -8.08 32.32 -9.19
CA HIS A 361 -7.52 33.68 -9.10
C HIS A 361 -7.41 34.16 -7.65
N ARG A 362 -8.44 33.89 -6.84
CA ARG A 362 -8.43 34.22 -5.41
C ARG A 362 -7.39 33.39 -4.66
N THR A 363 -7.30 32.10 -4.95
CA THR A 363 -6.29 31.20 -4.38
C THR A 363 -4.87 31.71 -4.67
N PHE A 364 -4.53 32.01 -5.92
CA PHE A 364 -3.24 32.59 -6.28
C PHE A 364 -2.98 33.91 -5.54
N SER A 365 -3.99 34.78 -5.42
CA SER A 365 -3.87 36.05 -4.68
C SER A 365 -3.54 35.84 -3.20
N MET A 366 -4.19 34.86 -2.56
CA MET A 366 -3.96 34.53 -1.15
C MET A 366 -2.57 33.91 -0.93
N LEU A 367 -2.14 33.01 -1.81
CA LEU A 367 -0.81 32.40 -1.74
C LEU A 367 0.30 33.44 -1.93
N GLN A 368 0.11 34.40 -2.86
CA GLN A 368 1.05 35.53 -3.02
C GLN A 368 1.12 36.44 -1.79
N ALA A 369 0.06 36.47 -0.98
CA ALA A 369 0.04 37.18 0.30
C ALA A 369 0.63 36.35 1.47
N GLY A 370 1.07 35.11 1.23
CA GLY A 370 1.65 34.21 2.24
C GLY A 370 0.61 33.54 3.14
N ALA A 371 -0.63 33.38 2.68
CA ALA A 371 -1.67 32.72 3.46
C ALA A 371 -1.50 31.18 3.48
N ASP A 372 -1.70 30.57 4.65
CA ASP A 372 -1.77 29.12 4.84
C ASP A 372 -3.24 28.68 4.67
N ILE A 373 -3.55 28.14 3.50
CA ILE A 373 -4.91 27.80 3.07
C ILE A 373 -5.05 26.30 2.87
N ASN A 374 -6.13 25.72 3.37
CA ASN A 374 -6.52 24.35 3.01
C ASN A 374 -7.13 24.36 1.60
N LEU A 375 -6.70 23.45 0.72
CA LEU A 375 -7.10 23.42 -0.69
C LEU A 375 -7.73 22.09 -1.09
N SER A 376 -8.69 22.19 -2.00
CA SER A 376 -9.33 21.04 -2.64
C SER A 376 -9.11 21.12 -4.15
N GLY A 377 -8.85 19.97 -4.76
CA GLY A 377 -8.74 19.81 -6.20
C GLY A 377 -10.03 19.28 -6.83
N VAL A 378 -9.91 18.78 -8.06
CA VAL A 378 -11.00 18.10 -8.76
C VAL A 378 -11.21 16.67 -8.28
N THR A 379 -10.20 16.03 -7.70
CA THR A 379 -10.29 14.66 -7.16
C THR A 379 -10.81 14.60 -5.73
N GLY A 380 -10.83 15.74 -5.03
CA GLY A 380 -11.35 15.88 -3.68
C GLY A 380 -10.49 16.82 -2.84
N ASP A 381 -10.66 16.73 -1.53
CA ASP A 381 -9.84 17.46 -0.57
C ASP A 381 -8.42 16.91 -0.55
N TRP A 382 -7.42 17.78 -0.69
CA TRP A 382 -6.01 17.40 -0.59
C TRP A 382 -5.57 17.32 0.88
N THR A 383 -6.33 16.57 1.69
CA THR A 383 -5.95 16.29 3.08
C THR A 383 -4.99 15.10 3.07
N PHE A 384 -3.75 15.33 3.48
CA PHE A 384 -2.72 14.30 3.57
C PHE A 384 -2.66 13.70 4.99
N ASP A 385 -2.15 12.48 5.12
CA ASP A 385 -1.92 11.83 6.41
C ASP A 385 -1.04 12.69 7.33
N GLU A 386 -1.53 13.02 8.54
CA GLU A 386 -0.82 13.93 9.46
C GLU A 386 0.52 13.40 9.98
N ARG A 387 0.75 12.08 9.91
CA ARG A 387 1.99 11.48 10.42
C ARG A 387 3.08 11.46 9.36
N THR A 388 2.71 11.25 8.11
CA THR A 388 3.62 10.94 7.02
C THR A 388 3.62 11.98 5.92
N HIS A 389 2.50 12.68 5.72
CA HIS A 389 2.24 13.68 4.68
C HIS A 389 2.47 13.21 3.23
N ALA A 390 2.67 11.90 3.01
CA ALA A 390 3.04 11.36 1.71
C ALA A 390 1.84 11.02 0.82
N SER A 391 0.67 10.72 1.39
CA SER A 391 -0.52 10.34 0.63
C SER A 391 -1.76 11.07 1.10
N VAL A 392 -2.66 11.38 0.16
CA VAL A 392 -4.02 11.86 0.47
C VAL A 392 -4.83 10.82 1.24
N LEU A 393 -5.73 11.27 2.10
CA LEU A 393 -6.60 10.43 2.93
C LEU A 393 -7.89 10.01 2.23
N ASN A 394 -8.22 10.62 1.09
CA ASN A 394 -9.45 10.33 0.38
C ASN A 394 -9.20 10.23 -1.13
N THR A 395 -9.82 9.25 -1.77
CA THR A 395 -9.86 9.08 -3.22
C THR A 395 -11.27 8.68 -3.61
N THR A 396 -11.85 9.43 -4.56
CA THR A 396 -13.16 9.08 -5.10
C THR A 396 -13.01 7.99 -6.15
N TYR A 397 -13.82 6.94 -6.05
CA TYR A 397 -13.91 5.88 -7.06
C TYR A 397 -15.25 5.93 -7.77
N CYS A 398 -15.24 5.86 -9.10
CA CYS A 398 -16.42 5.61 -9.92
C CYS A 398 -16.69 4.11 -9.95
N HIS A 399 -17.89 3.72 -9.51
CA HIS A 399 -18.45 2.40 -9.77
C HIS A 399 -19.01 2.38 -11.19
N TRP A 400 -18.42 1.56 -12.05
CA TRP A 400 -18.80 1.46 -13.45
C TRP A 400 -19.27 0.07 -13.81
N MET A 401 -20.10 0.02 -14.84
CA MET A 401 -20.53 -1.21 -15.49
C MET A 401 -20.34 -1.08 -17.00
N LEU A 402 -19.68 -2.05 -17.61
CA LEU A 402 -19.56 -2.20 -19.05
C LEU A 402 -20.70 -3.08 -19.55
N ARG A 403 -21.59 -2.49 -20.35
CA ARG A 403 -22.67 -3.19 -21.07
C ARG A 403 -22.82 -2.65 -22.48
N GLU A 404 -23.09 -3.56 -23.43
CA GLU A 404 -23.32 -3.20 -24.84
C GLU A 404 -22.21 -2.32 -25.45
N GLY A 405 -20.96 -2.52 -25.01
CA GLY A 405 -19.80 -1.78 -25.49
C GLY A 405 -19.68 -0.35 -24.97
N THR A 406 -20.33 -0.02 -23.84
CA THR A 406 -20.22 1.30 -23.19
C THR A 406 -20.01 1.16 -21.67
N TYR A 407 -19.05 1.91 -21.12
CA TYR A 407 -18.93 2.08 -19.66
C TYR A 407 -19.98 3.07 -19.16
N THR A 408 -20.77 2.65 -18.18
CA THR A 408 -21.77 3.49 -17.50
C THR A 408 -21.37 3.64 -16.04
N ALA A 409 -21.23 4.88 -15.57
CA ALA A 409 -21.07 5.17 -14.15
C ALA A 409 -22.41 4.92 -13.43
N LEU A 410 -22.39 4.09 -12.40
CA LEU A 410 -23.54 3.77 -11.54
C LEU A 410 -23.60 4.72 -10.35
N GLU A 411 -22.47 4.90 -9.67
CA GLU A 411 -22.33 5.70 -8.46
C GLU A 411 -20.87 6.08 -8.21
N TYR A 412 -20.64 6.91 -7.20
CA TYR A 412 -19.31 7.31 -6.75
C TYR A 412 -19.15 6.98 -5.26
N LEU A 413 -18.02 6.38 -4.92
CA LEU A 413 -17.71 5.82 -3.61
C LEU A 413 -16.48 6.47 -3.00
N SER A 414 -16.47 6.62 -1.69
CA SER A 414 -15.28 6.93 -0.90
C SER A 414 -15.33 6.20 0.45
N THR A 415 -14.20 6.12 1.15
CA THR A 415 -14.13 5.46 2.46
C THR A 415 -14.76 6.28 3.58
N ASP A 416 -14.83 7.61 3.45
CA ASP A 416 -15.30 8.56 4.46
C ASP A 416 -16.72 9.11 4.21
N GLY A 417 -17.23 9.03 2.98
CA GLY A 417 -18.52 9.60 2.57
C GLY A 417 -18.55 11.12 2.54
N GLY A 418 -18.47 11.68 1.34
CA GLY A 418 -18.70 13.09 1.03
C GLY A 418 -20.12 13.40 0.53
N VAL A 419 -20.34 14.65 0.13
CA VAL A 419 -21.65 15.13 -0.37
C VAL A 419 -21.90 14.57 -1.77
N ASN A 420 -22.69 13.51 -1.92
CA ASN A 420 -22.94 12.75 -3.17
C ASN A 420 -21.95 11.61 -3.49
N THR A 421 -21.14 11.20 -2.52
CA THR A 421 -20.45 9.90 -2.54
C THR A 421 -21.03 9.00 -1.43
N ILE A 422 -20.99 7.69 -1.63
CA ILE A 422 -21.45 6.73 -0.62
C ILE A 422 -20.26 6.28 0.22
N SER A 423 -20.35 6.49 1.55
CA SER A 423 -19.40 5.94 2.52
C SER A 423 -19.55 4.43 2.61
N THR A 424 -18.44 3.70 2.46
CA THR A 424 -18.38 2.27 2.78
C THR A 424 -18.13 1.98 4.26
N THR A 425 -17.97 3.00 5.11
CA THR A 425 -17.74 2.81 6.55
C THR A 425 -18.86 2.02 7.23
N GLN A 426 -20.10 2.06 6.70
CA GLN A 426 -21.22 1.23 7.22
C GLN A 426 -21.00 -0.28 7.02
N ALA A 427 -20.16 -0.69 6.05
CA ALA A 427 -19.74 -2.07 5.90
C ALA A 427 -18.70 -2.48 6.97
N TRP A 428 -17.99 -1.49 7.54
CA TRP A 428 -16.86 -1.59 8.46
C TRP A 428 -17.28 -1.23 9.90
N GLU A 429 -18.04 -2.10 10.55
CA GLU A 429 -18.29 -2.02 11.99
C GLU A 429 -17.62 -3.18 12.74
N TRP A 430 -16.31 -3.46 12.53
CA TRP A 430 -15.79 -4.66 13.20
C TRP A 430 -14.31 -4.90 13.48
N LYS A 431 -13.65 -4.06 14.29
CA LYS A 431 -12.31 -4.39 14.80
C LYS A 431 -12.27 -5.28 16.06
N ASN A 432 -13.44 -5.65 16.62
CA ASN A 432 -13.50 -6.13 18.02
C ASN A 432 -14.06 -7.54 18.28
N ASN A 433 -14.62 -8.28 17.31
CA ASN A 433 -14.98 -9.67 17.59
C ASN A 433 -14.35 -10.78 16.70
N HIS A 434 -13.25 -10.48 16.00
CA HIS A 434 -12.35 -11.51 15.43
C HIS A 434 -11.24 -11.98 16.36
N MET A 435 -10.99 -11.29 17.48
CA MET A 435 -10.01 -11.77 18.45
C MET A 435 -10.48 -13.10 19.02
N LEU A 436 -9.58 -14.07 19.07
CA LEU A 436 -9.83 -15.33 19.75
C LEU A 436 -10.22 -15.04 21.19
N SER A 437 -11.26 -15.73 21.66
CA SER A 437 -11.66 -15.69 23.06
C SER A 437 -11.27 -17.00 23.72
N PHE A 438 -10.66 -16.91 24.90
CA PHE A 438 -10.28 -18.06 25.70
C PHE A 438 -11.16 -18.11 26.94
N SER A 439 -11.72 -19.29 27.23
CA SER A 439 -12.59 -19.45 28.40
C SER A 439 -11.78 -19.41 29.69
N ASP A 440 -12.23 -18.63 30.69
CA ASP A 440 -11.69 -18.66 32.06
C ASP A 440 -11.72 -20.07 32.68
N SER A 441 -12.69 -20.90 32.23
CA SER A 441 -12.86 -22.28 32.69
C SER A 441 -12.05 -23.32 31.92
N GLN A 442 -11.18 -22.90 30.99
CA GLN A 442 -10.30 -23.82 30.27
C GLN A 442 -9.49 -24.66 31.27
N GLN A 443 -9.49 -25.98 31.05
CA GLN A 443 -8.79 -26.90 31.93
C GLN A 443 -7.28 -26.71 31.78
N ASP A 444 -6.59 -26.72 32.91
CA ASP A 444 -5.13 -26.74 32.93
C ASP A 444 -4.62 -28.18 32.94
N PHE A 445 -3.46 -28.40 32.33
CA PHE A 445 -2.83 -29.72 32.32
C PHE A 445 -1.83 -29.83 33.47
N GLN A 446 -1.70 -31.03 34.03
CA GLN A 446 -0.67 -31.30 35.02
C GLN A 446 0.64 -31.64 34.31
N TYR A 447 1.53 -30.65 34.23
CA TYR A 447 2.88 -30.82 33.72
C TYR A 447 3.83 -31.30 34.82
N PRO A 448 4.94 -31.99 34.46
CA PRO A 448 6.07 -32.22 35.36
C PRO A 448 6.56 -30.92 36.03
N GLU A 449 7.37 -31.05 37.09
CA GLU A 449 8.06 -29.87 37.65
C GLU A 449 9.00 -29.28 36.60
N LEU A 450 9.09 -27.94 36.55
CA LEU A 450 9.98 -27.24 35.63
C LEU A 450 11.42 -27.34 36.15
N GLU A 451 12.32 -27.95 35.38
CA GLU A 451 13.74 -28.07 35.73
C GLU A 451 14.60 -27.00 35.05
N ASP A 452 14.47 -26.83 33.73
CA ASP A 452 15.22 -25.81 32.99
C ASP A 452 14.42 -25.17 31.84
N ARG A 453 15.02 -24.18 31.19
CA ARG A 453 14.47 -23.43 30.06
C ARG A 453 15.48 -23.33 28.93
N TRP A 454 15.03 -23.62 27.72
CA TRP A 454 15.83 -23.49 26.50
C TRP A 454 15.18 -22.53 25.51
N ALA A 455 16.00 -21.86 24.72
CA ALA A 455 15.53 -21.01 23.63
C ALA A 455 16.13 -21.47 22.31
N VAL A 456 15.33 -21.36 21.25
CA VAL A 456 15.76 -21.62 19.88
C VAL A 456 15.32 -20.44 19.04
N VAL A 457 16.27 -19.79 18.37
CA VAL A 457 16.02 -18.55 17.62
C VAL A 457 16.51 -18.75 16.19
N VAL A 458 15.59 -18.67 15.23
CA VAL A 458 15.87 -18.92 13.81
C VAL A 458 15.52 -17.68 12.98
N GLY A 459 16.52 -17.09 12.33
CA GLY A 459 16.34 -16.11 11.25
C GLY A 459 16.54 -16.80 9.90
N ALA A 460 15.44 -17.15 9.23
CA ALA A 460 15.42 -18.06 8.09
C ALA A 460 15.64 -17.38 6.72
N SER A 461 16.39 -16.28 6.68
CA SER A 461 16.79 -15.61 5.42
C SER A 461 18.26 -15.22 5.45
N ASP A 462 18.88 -15.24 4.27
CA ASP A 462 20.34 -15.18 4.09
C ASP A 462 20.80 -14.03 3.19
N ASP A 463 19.90 -13.18 2.69
CA ASP A 463 20.22 -12.07 1.80
C ASP A 463 19.91 -10.68 2.40
N TRP A 464 20.49 -9.63 1.81
CA TRP A 464 20.35 -8.24 2.26
C TRP A 464 18.93 -7.68 2.09
N ALA A 465 18.20 -8.06 1.05
CA ALA A 465 16.85 -7.52 0.83
C ALA A 465 15.88 -7.99 1.93
N ASN A 466 16.21 -9.09 2.59
CA ASN A 466 15.47 -9.68 3.71
C ASN A 466 16.12 -9.43 5.07
N TYR A 467 16.85 -8.32 5.20
CA TYR A 467 17.53 -7.86 6.41
C TYR A 467 16.71 -8.07 7.70
N ARG A 468 15.42 -7.69 7.68
CA ARG A 468 14.55 -7.75 8.88
C ARG A 468 14.50 -9.12 9.55
N HIS A 469 14.58 -10.23 8.81
CA HIS A 469 14.42 -11.56 9.41
C HIS A 469 15.60 -11.93 10.33
N GLN A 470 16.83 -11.59 9.93
CA GLN A 470 18.00 -11.79 10.78
C GLN A 470 18.05 -10.71 11.89
N ALA A 471 17.65 -9.47 11.60
CA ALA A 471 17.59 -8.41 12.61
C ALA A 471 16.56 -8.71 13.73
N ASP A 472 15.40 -9.27 13.39
CA ASP A 472 14.37 -9.72 14.32
C ASP A 472 14.83 -10.91 15.18
N ALA A 473 15.52 -11.88 14.56
CA ALA A 473 16.15 -12.99 15.29
C ALA A 473 17.19 -12.48 16.30
N LEU A 474 18.05 -11.54 15.90
CA LEU A 474 19.00 -10.88 16.80
C LEU A 474 18.29 -10.11 17.91
N ALA A 475 17.22 -9.38 17.61
CA ALA A 475 16.45 -8.66 18.61
C ALA A 475 15.80 -9.61 19.64
N MET A 476 15.27 -10.76 19.20
CA MET A 476 14.78 -11.80 20.08
C MET A 476 15.89 -12.41 20.95
N TYR A 477 17.08 -12.64 20.38
CA TYR A 477 18.26 -13.09 21.15
C TYR A 477 18.63 -12.09 22.25
N GLN A 478 18.63 -10.79 21.94
CA GLN A 478 18.87 -9.74 22.94
C GLN A 478 17.77 -9.69 23.99
N LEU A 479 16.50 -9.87 23.62
CA LEU A 479 15.38 -9.99 24.58
C LEU A 479 15.64 -11.13 25.56
N LEU A 480 15.97 -12.32 25.07
CA LEU A 480 16.24 -13.50 25.91
C LEU A 480 17.42 -13.26 26.86
N LYS A 481 18.53 -12.68 26.39
CA LYS A 481 19.69 -12.36 27.26
C LYS A 481 19.34 -11.36 28.36
N ARG A 482 18.52 -10.34 28.05
CA ARG A 482 18.06 -9.37 29.06
C ARG A 482 17.17 -10.01 30.13
N HIS A 483 16.52 -11.12 29.81
CA HIS A 483 15.67 -11.91 30.72
C HIS A 483 16.32 -13.24 31.13
N GLY A 484 17.64 -13.22 31.36
CA GLY A 484 18.35 -14.24 32.14
C GLY A 484 18.95 -15.41 31.37
N TYR A 485 18.75 -15.50 30.05
CA TYR A 485 19.43 -16.52 29.25
C TYR A 485 20.92 -16.21 29.07
N ASP A 486 21.76 -17.23 29.19
CA ASP A 486 23.13 -17.22 28.71
C ASP A 486 23.22 -17.84 27.31
N ASP A 487 24.38 -17.71 26.67
CA ASP A 487 24.60 -18.18 25.30
C ASP A 487 24.53 -19.70 25.18
N ASP A 488 24.78 -20.45 26.26
CA ASP A 488 24.71 -21.91 26.28
C ASP A 488 23.26 -22.42 26.29
N HIS A 489 22.27 -21.59 26.64
CA HIS A 489 20.84 -21.93 26.65
C HIS A 489 20.04 -21.36 25.48
N ILE A 490 20.70 -20.69 24.53
CA ILE A 490 20.08 -20.20 23.31
C ILE A 490 20.73 -20.86 22.10
N LEU A 491 19.97 -21.64 21.34
CA LEU A 491 20.39 -22.11 20.03
C LEU A 491 20.06 -21.06 18.96
N LEU A 492 21.05 -20.30 18.50
CA LEU A 492 20.89 -19.25 17.49
C LEU A 492 21.29 -19.70 16.09
N VAL A 493 20.34 -19.67 15.14
CA VAL A 493 20.55 -19.99 13.73
C VAL A 493 20.22 -18.79 12.85
N ILE A 494 21.25 -18.13 12.33
CA ILE A 494 21.14 -16.99 11.38
C ILE A 494 22.30 -17.05 10.40
N GLU A 495 22.19 -16.45 9.21
CA GLU A 495 23.33 -16.43 8.28
C GLU A 495 24.52 -15.58 8.78
N ASP A 496 24.21 -14.54 9.57
CA ASP A 496 25.16 -13.62 10.17
C ASP A 496 26.04 -12.93 9.13
N ASN A 497 25.38 -12.23 8.20
CA ASN A 497 26.02 -11.55 7.07
C ASN A 497 25.53 -10.11 6.84
N LEU A 498 24.78 -9.55 7.79
CA LEU A 498 24.23 -8.19 7.70
C LEU A 498 25.22 -7.12 8.17
N ALA A 499 25.86 -7.33 9.32
CA ALA A 499 26.73 -6.33 9.95
C ALA A 499 27.90 -5.91 9.04
N ASP A 500 28.50 -6.88 8.33
CA ASP A 500 29.64 -6.67 7.42
C ASP A 500 29.22 -6.56 5.94
N ASN A 501 27.92 -6.42 5.65
CA ASN A 501 27.46 -6.35 4.27
C ASN A 501 27.94 -5.05 3.59
N PRO A 502 28.46 -5.09 2.35
CA PRO A 502 28.87 -3.88 1.64
C PRO A 502 27.76 -2.85 1.40
N LYS A 503 26.49 -3.27 1.45
CA LYS A 503 25.32 -2.39 1.34
C LYS A 503 24.92 -1.74 2.67
N ASN A 504 25.49 -2.20 3.79
CA ASN A 504 25.21 -1.63 5.10
C ASN A 504 25.92 -0.28 5.26
N LEU A 505 25.13 0.79 5.42
CA LEU A 505 25.65 2.14 5.66
C LEU A 505 26.28 2.29 7.05
N TYR A 506 26.04 1.32 7.95
CA TYR A 506 26.51 1.29 9.33
C TYR A 506 27.34 0.02 9.59
N PRO A 507 28.63 -0.02 9.22
CA PRO A 507 29.47 -1.21 9.37
C PRO A 507 29.52 -1.75 10.81
N GLY A 508 29.33 -3.05 10.98
CA GLY A 508 29.32 -3.73 12.28
C GLY A 508 28.02 -3.53 13.09
N VAL A 509 27.02 -2.87 12.51
CA VAL A 509 25.76 -2.53 13.18
C VAL A 509 24.58 -3.18 12.49
N VAL A 510 23.71 -3.81 13.28
CA VAL A 510 22.39 -4.26 12.88
C VAL A 510 21.37 -3.62 13.81
N LYS A 511 20.38 -2.93 13.28
CA LYS A 511 19.28 -2.30 13.99
C LYS A 511 17.92 -2.83 13.54
N VAL A 512 16.93 -2.76 14.42
CA VAL A 512 15.50 -2.99 14.11
C VAL A 512 14.68 -1.71 13.97
N ARG A 513 15.31 -0.54 14.20
CA ARG A 513 14.74 0.81 14.03
C ARG A 513 15.84 1.78 13.60
N PRO A 514 15.55 2.85 12.83
CA PRO A 514 16.58 3.77 12.35
C PRO A 514 17.42 4.40 13.48
N ASP A 515 16.75 4.78 14.57
CA ASP A 515 17.32 5.35 15.80
C ASP A 515 17.57 4.31 16.90
N GLY A 516 17.44 3.02 16.58
CA GLY A 516 17.59 1.92 17.52
C GLY A 516 19.04 1.55 17.85
N GLU A 517 19.18 0.80 18.94
CA GLU A 517 20.45 0.22 19.37
C GLU A 517 20.94 -0.88 18.40
N ASN A 518 22.23 -1.20 18.49
CA ASN A 518 22.81 -2.31 17.74
C ASN A 518 22.42 -3.65 18.39
N VAL A 519 21.61 -4.46 17.70
CA VAL A 519 21.19 -5.78 18.17
C VAL A 519 22.22 -6.89 17.90
N HIS A 520 23.32 -6.57 17.20
CA HIS A 520 24.43 -7.49 16.89
C HIS A 520 25.55 -7.50 17.95
N THR A 521 25.32 -6.90 19.12
CA THR A 521 26.34 -6.85 20.19
C THR A 521 26.34 -8.09 21.06
N ASP A 522 27.51 -8.68 21.31
CA ASP A 522 27.69 -9.84 22.22
C ASP A 522 26.81 -11.05 21.85
N VAL A 523 26.86 -11.42 20.57
CA VAL A 523 26.06 -12.50 19.97
C VAL A 523 26.92 -13.71 19.67
N GLN A 524 26.48 -14.88 20.13
CA GLN A 524 27.03 -16.19 19.76
C GLN A 524 26.10 -16.88 18.76
N VAL A 525 26.52 -16.94 17.50
CA VAL A 525 25.81 -17.69 16.45
C VAL A 525 26.28 -19.13 16.47
N ASP A 526 25.39 -20.08 16.79
CA ASP A 526 25.72 -21.51 16.78
C ASP A 526 25.87 -22.05 15.35
N TYR A 527 24.94 -21.68 14.47
CA TYR A 527 24.91 -22.17 13.11
C TYR A 527 24.58 -21.08 12.12
N LYS A 528 25.42 -20.99 11.08
CA LYS A 528 25.03 -20.29 9.86
C LYS A 528 23.91 -21.06 9.18
N LEU A 529 22.85 -20.35 8.81
CA LEU A 529 21.67 -20.92 8.15
C LEU A 529 22.06 -21.78 6.93
N SER A 530 22.97 -21.27 6.10
CA SER A 530 23.49 -21.95 4.90
C SER A 530 24.27 -23.25 5.19
N GLN A 531 24.76 -23.43 6.41
CA GLN A 531 25.58 -24.58 6.80
C GLN A 531 24.75 -25.69 7.46
N LEU A 532 23.49 -25.43 7.79
CA LEU A 532 22.63 -26.35 8.52
C LEU A 532 21.38 -26.66 7.70
N SER A 533 21.24 -27.87 7.17
CA SER A 533 19.97 -28.29 6.55
C SER A 533 18.86 -28.45 7.60
N PHE A 534 17.59 -28.20 7.24
CA PHE A 534 16.46 -28.43 8.15
C PHE A 534 16.42 -29.85 8.71
N LYS A 535 16.82 -30.86 7.93
CA LYS A 535 16.93 -32.25 8.40
C LYS A 535 17.91 -32.40 9.56
N ASN A 536 19.06 -31.73 9.50
CA ASN A 536 20.04 -31.76 10.59
C ASN A 536 19.58 -30.91 11.77
N PHE A 537 18.96 -29.74 11.50
CA PHE A 537 18.33 -28.93 12.54
C PHE A 537 17.27 -29.72 13.32
N SER A 538 16.37 -30.43 12.62
CA SER A 538 15.34 -31.27 13.22
C SER A 538 15.93 -32.34 14.15
N LYS A 539 17.06 -32.95 13.78
CA LYS A 539 17.77 -33.89 14.64
C LYS A 539 18.42 -33.24 15.87
N ILE A 540 19.00 -32.06 15.68
CA ILE A 540 19.55 -31.25 16.78
C ILE A 540 18.46 -30.91 17.80
N MET A 541 17.26 -30.52 17.32
CA MET A 541 16.08 -30.25 18.14
C MET A 541 15.60 -31.49 18.90
N GLN A 542 15.80 -32.69 18.34
CA GLN A 542 15.50 -33.98 18.97
C GLN A 542 16.58 -34.44 19.97
N GLY A 543 17.60 -33.62 20.24
CA GLY A 543 18.70 -33.96 21.15
C GLY A 543 19.76 -34.91 20.56
N GLU A 544 19.75 -35.14 19.24
CA GLU A 544 20.74 -35.99 18.59
C GLU A 544 22.02 -35.21 18.26
N GLN A 545 23.14 -35.56 18.90
CA GLN A 545 24.45 -35.04 18.51
C GLN A 545 24.81 -35.46 17.07
N GLN A 546 25.02 -34.49 16.18
CA GLN A 546 25.39 -34.73 14.79
C GLN A 546 26.89 -34.57 14.57
N SER A 547 27.50 -35.47 13.78
CA SER A 547 28.92 -35.34 13.41
C SER A 547 29.15 -34.04 12.62
N GLY A 548 30.04 -33.18 13.11
CA GLY A 548 30.35 -31.88 12.51
C GLY A 548 29.57 -30.70 13.08
N PHE A 549 28.69 -30.93 14.06
CA PHE A 549 27.87 -29.92 14.74
C PHE A 549 28.20 -29.92 16.24
N SER A 550 28.51 -28.76 16.81
CA SER A 550 28.99 -28.62 18.20
C SER A 550 27.88 -28.40 19.22
N SER A 551 26.84 -27.64 18.85
CA SER A 551 25.70 -27.28 19.69
C SER A 551 24.51 -28.23 19.40
N TYR A 552 23.81 -28.67 20.44
CA TYR A 552 22.56 -29.40 20.31
C TYR A 552 21.57 -28.95 21.39
N LEU A 553 20.31 -29.35 21.31
CA LEU A 553 19.31 -29.00 22.32
C LEU A 553 19.12 -30.18 23.30
N PRO A 554 19.80 -30.21 24.46
CA PRO A 554 19.71 -31.31 25.42
C PRO A 554 18.44 -31.22 26.30
N SER A 555 17.31 -30.82 25.72
CA SER A 555 16.07 -30.66 26.48
C SER A 555 15.50 -32.00 26.95
N SER A 556 14.82 -31.97 28.09
CA SER A 556 14.16 -33.10 28.73
C SER A 556 12.65 -32.90 28.82
N ALA A 557 11.92 -33.93 29.26
CA ALA A 557 10.49 -33.84 29.52
C ALA A 557 10.12 -32.92 30.71
N GLN A 558 11.10 -32.30 31.38
CA GLN A 558 10.93 -31.33 32.46
C GLN A 558 11.24 -29.89 32.02
N ASP A 559 11.69 -29.68 30.78
CA ASP A 559 12.16 -28.37 30.32
C ASP A 559 11.15 -27.63 29.45
N ASN A 560 11.01 -26.33 29.67
CA ASN A 560 10.24 -25.46 28.79
C ASN A 560 11.13 -24.97 27.64
N ILE A 561 10.58 -24.90 26.42
CA ILE A 561 11.31 -24.42 25.24
C ILE A 561 10.53 -23.27 24.60
N ILE A 562 11.19 -22.14 24.40
CA ILE A 562 10.68 -21.07 23.52
C ILE A 562 11.37 -21.19 22.17
N ILE A 563 10.58 -21.30 21.10
CA ILE A 563 11.07 -21.30 19.73
C ILE A 563 10.61 -20.00 19.09
N PHE A 564 11.54 -19.17 18.65
CA PHE A 564 11.27 -18.03 17.79
C PHE A 564 11.76 -18.32 16.38
N TRP A 565 10.88 -18.14 15.40
CA TRP A 565 11.21 -18.31 13.99
C TRP A 565 10.71 -17.11 13.21
N CYS A 566 11.61 -16.47 12.47
CA CYS A 566 11.28 -15.36 11.59
C CYS A 566 11.80 -15.63 10.18
N GLY A 567 10.98 -15.41 9.17
CA GLY A 567 11.36 -15.64 7.78
C GLY A 567 10.23 -15.49 6.78
N HIS A 568 10.50 -15.86 5.53
CA HIS A 568 9.45 -15.97 4.52
C HIS A 568 8.58 -17.20 4.76
N GLY A 569 7.32 -17.09 4.33
CA GLY A 569 6.40 -18.21 4.29
C GLY A 569 5.48 -18.11 3.09
N VAL A 570 5.00 -19.25 2.64
CA VAL A 570 3.86 -19.39 1.75
C VAL A 570 2.93 -20.43 2.36
N ARG A 571 1.75 -20.64 1.77
CA ARG A 571 0.78 -21.59 2.32
C ARG A 571 1.42 -22.98 2.54
N ASN A 572 1.42 -23.45 3.78
CA ASN A 572 1.99 -24.73 4.24
C ASN A 572 3.53 -24.88 4.06
N GLN A 573 4.29 -23.79 3.90
CA GLN A 573 5.75 -23.81 3.76
C GLN A 573 6.41 -22.61 4.43
N LEU A 574 7.53 -22.84 5.11
CA LEU A 574 8.46 -21.82 5.58
C LEU A 574 9.75 -21.91 4.78
N ALA A 575 10.34 -20.77 4.44
CA ALA A 575 11.66 -20.76 3.83
C ALA A 575 12.74 -21.19 4.83
N TRP A 576 13.81 -21.79 4.32
CA TRP A 576 15.04 -22.13 5.02
C TRP A 576 16.23 -21.60 4.22
N GLY A 577 16.45 -20.30 4.34
CA GLY A 577 17.38 -19.55 3.49
C GLY A 577 16.91 -19.53 2.04
N SER A 578 17.81 -19.24 1.12
CA SER A 578 17.48 -19.12 -0.31
C SER A 578 17.18 -20.46 -1.02
N ASN A 579 17.45 -21.62 -0.38
CA ASN A 579 17.51 -22.91 -1.08
C ASN A 579 16.75 -24.06 -0.42
N GLY A 580 15.93 -23.80 0.60
CA GLY A 580 15.19 -24.85 1.30
C GLY A 580 13.79 -24.41 1.67
N ASP A 581 12.87 -25.36 1.67
CA ASP A 581 11.49 -25.20 2.14
C ASP A 581 11.23 -26.20 3.26
N VAL A 582 10.46 -25.77 4.26
CA VAL A 582 10.08 -26.56 5.43
C VAL A 582 8.57 -26.62 5.49
N TYR A 583 8.00 -27.82 5.35
CA TYR A 583 6.55 -27.99 5.37
C TYR A 583 6.01 -28.03 6.79
N GLY A 584 4.73 -27.68 6.97
CA GLY A 584 4.05 -27.82 8.26
C GLY A 584 4.12 -29.25 8.82
N SER A 585 4.14 -30.27 7.95
CA SER A 585 4.35 -31.67 8.33
C SER A 585 5.74 -31.93 8.92
N ASP A 586 6.77 -31.26 8.42
CA ASP A 586 8.15 -31.46 8.87
C ASP A 586 8.37 -30.81 10.24
N ILE A 587 7.78 -29.63 10.47
CA ILE A 587 7.73 -28.98 11.78
C ILE A 587 6.99 -29.86 12.78
N ARG A 588 5.82 -30.39 12.41
CA ARG A 588 5.04 -31.30 13.26
C ARG A 588 5.86 -32.53 13.62
N GLU A 589 6.47 -33.20 12.64
CA GLU A 589 7.29 -34.41 12.86
C GLU A 589 8.50 -34.13 13.78
N MET A 590 9.14 -32.96 13.61
CA MET A 590 10.22 -32.52 14.50
C MET A 590 9.71 -32.42 15.94
N ILE A 591 8.64 -31.66 16.18
CA ILE A 591 8.11 -31.43 17.53
C ILE A 591 7.60 -32.74 18.16
N GLU A 592 6.98 -33.64 17.39
CA GLU A 592 6.53 -34.95 17.90
C GLU A 592 7.66 -35.81 18.48
N LYS A 593 8.89 -35.60 18.02
CA LYS A 593 10.08 -36.37 18.44
C LYS A 593 10.94 -35.64 19.48
N MET A 594 10.65 -34.39 19.79
CA MET A 594 11.37 -33.64 20.83
C MET A 594 10.99 -34.13 22.24
N SER A 595 11.91 -33.98 23.20
CA SER A 595 11.62 -34.15 24.63
C SER A 595 11.45 -32.78 25.27
N TYR A 596 10.27 -32.49 25.80
CA TYR A 596 9.92 -31.19 26.39
C TYR A 596 8.81 -31.33 27.43
N ARG A 597 8.73 -30.36 28.34
CA ARG A 597 7.59 -30.13 29.22
C ARG A 597 6.51 -29.31 28.52
N LYS A 598 6.87 -28.13 28.02
CA LYS A 598 6.00 -27.24 27.24
C LYS A 598 6.81 -26.52 26.14
N ILE A 599 6.19 -26.26 25.00
CA ILE A 599 6.75 -25.44 23.92
C ILE A 599 5.88 -24.21 23.70
N LEU A 600 6.49 -23.02 23.67
CA LEU A 600 5.90 -21.83 23.09
C LEU A 600 6.61 -21.57 21.77
N PHE A 601 5.89 -21.73 20.66
CA PHE A 601 6.41 -21.45 19.32
C PHE A 601 5.86 -20.11 18.83
N VAL A 602 6.73 -19.12 18.76
CA VAL A 602 6.46 -17.78 18.23
C VAL A 602 6.95 -17.74 16.79
N LEU A 603 6.03 -17.60 15.84
CA LEU A 603 6.31 -17.72 14.41
C LEU A 603 5.90 -16.43 13.66
N ASP A 604 6.89 -15.71 13.17
CA ASP A 604 6.72 -14.52 12.33
C ASP A 604 7.07 -14.84 10.87
N ALA A 605 6.05 -15.24 10.11
CA ALA A 605 6.17 -15.52 8.69
C ALA A 605 4.82 -15.33 7.98
N CYS A 606 4.84 -15.07 6.68
CA CYS A 606 3.62 -15.04 5.88
C CYS A 606 2.90 -16.39 5.91
N TYR A 607 1.56 -16.40 6.00
CA TYR A 607 0.74 -17.61 6.06
C TYR A 607 1.10 -18.55 7.23
N SER A 608 1.74 -18.03 8.28
CA SER A 608 2.21 -18.79 9.46
C SER A 608 1.11 -19.60 10.14
N GLY A 609 -0.15 -19.19 9.99
CA GLY A 609 -1.30 -19.93 10.51
C GLY A 609 -1.39 -21.37 9.99
N THR A 610 -0.93 -21.63 8.76
CA THR A 610 -0.90 -23.00 8.20
C THR A 610 0.03 -23.94 8.96
N ILE A 611 1.12 -23.41 9.57
CA ILE A 611 2.02 -24.18 10.43
C ILE A 611 1.36 -24.44 11.79
N GLY A 612 0.64 -23.43 12.30
CA GLY A 612 -0.22 -23.56 13.47
C GLY A 612 -1.25 -24.68 13.33
N GLU A 613 -1.98 -24.71 12.21
CA GLU A 613 -2.95 -25.76 11.85
C GLU A 613 -2.29 -27.15 11.77
N ALA A 614 -1.12 -27.26 11.14
CA ALA A 614 -0.40 -28.54 11.03
C ALA A 614 0.00 -29.12 12.40
N CYS A 615 0.25 -28.26 13.39
CA CYS A 615 0.70 -28.63 14.73
C CYS A 615 -0.45 -28.79 15.75
N GLU A 616 -1.71 -28.71 15.32
CA GLU A 616 -2.83 -28.98 16.21
C GLU A 616 -2.76 -30.40 16.80
N LYS A 617 -3.28 -30.53 18.03
CA LYS A 617 -3.35 -31.76 18.83
C LYS A 617 -2.01 -32.23 19.41
N LEU A 618 -0.93 -31.46 19.26
CA LEU A 618 0.33 -31.74 19.95
C LEU A 618 0.21 -31.39 21.45
N PRO A 619 0.57 -32.30 22.38
CA PRO A 619 0.43 -32.03 23.80
C PRO A 619 1.45 -30.99 24.27
N GLY A 620 1.03 -29.97 25.02
CA GLY A 620 1.94 -28.99 25.62
C GLY A 620 2.62 -28.03 24.64
N VAL A 621 2.11 -27.90 23.42
CA VAL A 621 2.62 -26.95 22.41
C VAL A 621 1.61 -25.82 22.22
N LEU A 622 2.03 -24.57 22.39
CA LEU A 622 1.27 -23.40 22.01
C LEU A 622 1.98 -22.69 20.86
N ILE A 623 1.23 -22.28 19.85
CA ILE A 623 1.81 -21.57 18.71
C ILE A 623 1.14 -20.21 18.58
N MET A 624 1.95 -19.16 18.63
CA MET A 624 1.55 -17.78 18.35
C MET A 624 2.13 -17.39 16.99
N THR A 625 1.29 -16.86 16.11
CA THR A 625 1.64 -16.61 14.71
C THR A 625 1.35 -15.16 14.33
N ALA A 626 2.16 -14.59 13.43
CA ALA A 626 2.02 -13.21 12.97
C ALA A 626 0.86 -12.98 11.98
N ALA A 627 0.39 -14.05 11.35
CA ALA A 627 -0.70 -14.04 10.38
C ALA A 627 -1.52 -15.33 10.46
N ASN A 628 -2.79 -15.25 10.05
CA ASN A 628 -3.64 -16.44 9.86
C ASN A 628 -3.18 -17.29 8.66
N ALA A 629 -3.95 -18.32 8.30
CA ALA A 629 -3.56 -19.28 7.25
C ALA A 629 -3.69 -18.74 5.81
N ASP A 630 -4.39 -17.62 5.62
CA ASP A 630 -4.83 -17.12 4.31
C ASP A 630 -4.24 -15.73 3.98
N GLU A 631 -3.42 -15.15 4.86
CA GLU A 631 -2.82 -13.83 4.66
C GLU A 631 -1.32 -13.80 4.99
N PRO A 632 -0.55 -12.88 4.38
CA PRO A 632 0.84 -12.67 4.73
C PRO A 632 1.01 -11.81 5.99
N SER A 633 2.13 -11.98 6.71
CA SER A 633 2.52 -11.06 7.79
C SER A 633 3.15 -9.79 7.21
N LYS A 634 3.32 -8.75 8.04
CA LYS A 634 3.76 -7.43 7.58
C LYS A 634 5.11 -7.02 8.18
N ALA A 635 6.00 -6.62 7.29
CA ALA A 635 7.19 -5.86 7.63
C ALA A 635 6.79 -4.50 8.25
N ASP A 636 7.69 -3.96 9.07
CA ASP A 636 7.56 -2.69 9.76
C ASP A 636 8.92 -1.97 9.80
N MET A 637 8.91 -0.67 10.10
CA MET A 637 10.11 0.16 10.24
C MET A 637 11.03 0.15 9.01
N MET A 638 10.67 0.90 7.96
CA MET A 638 11.54 1.11 6.79
C MET A 638 12.72 2.03 7.14
N ASP A 639 13.93 1.65 6.75
CA ASP A 639 15.06 2.57 6.69
C ASP A 639 15.10 3.20 5.29
N PRO A 640 14.78 4.50 5.15
CA PRO A 640 14.74 5.13 3.85
C PRO A 640 16.13 5.29 3.22
N GLU A 641 17.21 5.38 4.02
CA GLU A 641 18.57 5.55 3.48
C GLU A 641 19.11 4.25 2.89
N MET A 642 18.86 3.12 3.56
CA MET A 642 19.26 1.79 3.07
C MET A 642 18.22 1.17 2.13
N GLY A 643 16.99 1.69 2.11
CA GLY A 643 15.88 1.17 1.29
C GLY A 643 15.46 -0.25 1.68
N ILE A 644 15.53 -0.59 2.97
CA ILE A 644 15.22 -1.92 3.51
C ILE A 644 14.31 -1.82 4.75
N TRP A 645 13.48 -2.84 4.94
CA TRP A 645 12.71 -3.02 6.18
C TRP A 645 13.62 -3.53 7.30
N LEU A 646 13.52 -2.94 8.49
CA LEU A 646 14.38 -3.26 9.64
C LEU A 646 13.77 -4.30 10.58
N SER A 647 12.44 -4.44 10.64
CA SER A 647 11.76 -5.36 11.57
C SER A 647 10.40 -5.83 11.01
N ASN A 648 9.74 -6.76 11.67
CA ASN A 648 8.33 -7.11 11.45
C ASN A 648 7.43 -6.57 12.57
N GLY A 649 6.20 -6.19 12.22
CA GLY A 649 5.27 -5.54 13.16
C GLY A 649 4.86 -6.45 14.32
N PHE A 650 4.66 -7.75 14.05
CA PHE A 650 4.36 -8.75 15.07
C PHE A 650 5.53 -8.96 16.03
N THR A 651 6.74 -9.18 15.51
CA THR A 651 7.95 -9.32 16.32
C THR A 651 8.20 -8.11 17.22
N ARG A 652 8.01 -6.89 16.70
CA ARG A 652 8.11 -5.67 17.51
C ARG A 652 7.08 -5.66 18.64
N ALA A 653 5.81 -5.93 18.34
CA ALA A 653 4.74 -5.96 19.33
C ALA A 653 4.98 -7.02 20.41
N PHE A 654 5.51 -8.19 20.02
CA PHE A 654 5.85 -9.27 20.94
C PHE A 654 6.93 -8.86 21.94
N GLN A 655 8.03 -8.29 21.45
CA GLN A 655 9.12 -7.83 22.32
C GLN A 655 8.65 -6.70 23.26
N GLU A 656 7.94 -5.70 22.73
CA GLU A 656 7.39 -4.60 23.52
C GLU A 656 6.41 -5.08 24.60
N ALA A 657 5.61 -6.12 24.31
CA ALA A 657 4.66 -6.67 25.26
C ALA A 657 5.35 -7.35 26.45
N ILE A 658 6.44 -8.09 26.19
CA ILE A 658 7.24 -8.79 27.23
C ILE A 658 8.06 -7.80 28.05
N ASP A 659 8.77 -6.87 27.39
CA ASP A 659 9.58 -5.87 28.08
C ASP A 659 8.72 -4.94 28.97
N ALA A 660 7.44 -4.75 28.62
CA ALA A 660 6.50 -4.00 29.44
C ALA A 660 5.96 -4.79 30.65
N ASP A 661 5.79 -6.11 30.53
CA ASP A 661 5.24 -6.96 31.59
C ASP A 661 5.68 -8.42 31.41
N VAL A 662 6.70 -8.83 32.17
CA VAL A 662 7.23 -10.21 32.16
C VAL A 662 6.28 -11.24 32.78
N HIS A 663 5.25 -10.81 33.50
CA HIS A 663 4.24 -11.68 34.11
C HIS A 663 2.94 -11.75 33.29
N ILE A 664 2.94 -11.17 32.08
CA ILE A 664 1.76 -11.14 31.22
C ILE A 664 1.21 -12.55 30.96
N SER A 665 -0.11 -12.70 31.11
CA SER A 665 -0.79 -13.94 30.76
C SER A 665 -0.69 -14.19 29.26
N LEU A 666 -0.67 -15.45 28.82
CA LEU A 666 -0.62 -15.75 27.39
C LEU A 666 -1.88 -15.25 26.66
N ASN A 667 -3.01 -15.16 27.36
CA ASN A 667 -4.22 -14.47 26.92
C ASN A 667 -3.94 -12.99 26.62
N ASP A 668 -3.46 -12.24 27.62
CA ASP A 668 -3.27 -10.79 27.47
C ASP A 668 -2.14 -10.45 26.50
N LEU A 669 -1.12 -11.31 26.42
CA LEU A 669 -0.08 -11.25 25.41
C LEU A 669 -0.70 -11.36 24.01
N TYR A 670 -1.53 -12.38 23.76
CA TYR A 670 -2.27 -12.50 22.51
C TYR A 670 -3.12 -11.27 22.22
N TYR A 671 -3.87 -10.76 23.21
CA TYR A 671 -4.71 -9.56 23.00
C TYR A 671 -3.89 -8.31 22.67
N LYS A 672 -2.68 -8.15 23.22
CA LYS A 672 -1.75 -7.08 22.81
C LYS A 672 -1.28 -7.30 21.37
N LEU A 673 -0.84 -8.51 21.05
CA LEU A 673 -0.36 -8.87 19.71
C LEU A 673 -1.43 -8.65 18.64
N ALA A 674 -2.65 -9.13 18.87
CA ALA A 674 -3.77 -8.98 17.95
C ALA A 674 -4.16 -7.51 17.71
N ARG A 675 -3.94 -6.62 18.70
CA ARG A 675 -4.22 -5.19 18.55
C ARG A 675 -3.08 -4.39 17.92
N GLN A 676 -1.83 -4.82 18.15
CA GLN A 676 -0.64 -4.08 17.76
C GLN A 676 -0.02 -4.58 16.44
N THR A 677 -0.37 -5.78 16.00
CA THR A 677 -0.02 -6.29 14.67
C THR A 677 -0.91 -5.62 13.64
N VAL A 678 -0.35 -4.71 12.85
CA VAL A 678 -1.11 -3.93 11.85
C VAL A 678 -1.00 -4.62 10.50
N GLY A 679 -2.16 -4.89 9.89
CA GLY A 679 -2.27 -5.42 8.53
C GLY A 679 -2.18 -6.94 8.41
N SER A 680 -2.11 -7.66 9.53
CA SER A 680 -2.33 -9.10 9.62
C SER A 680 -2.93 -9.46 10.98
N HIS A 681 -3.57 -10.61 11.07
CA HIS A 681 -4.18 -11.15 12.27
C HIS A 681 -3.19 -12.05 12.99
N ALA A 682 -2.70 -11.60 14.14
CA ALA A 682 -2.02 -12.51 15.05
C ALA A 682 -3.00 -13.61 15.49
N MET A 683 -2.56 -14.87 15.49
CA MET A 683 -3.38 -16.02 15.85
C MET A 683 -2.70 -16.91 16.90
N VAL A 684 -3.51 -17.63 17.68
CA VAL A 684 -3.06 -18.66 18.62
C VAL A 684 -3.65 -20.00 18.19
N TYR A 685 -2.79 -21.01 18.09
CA TYR A 685 -3.18 -22.37 17.74
C TYR A 685 -2.90 -23.33 18.89
N ASN A 686 -3.66 -24.42 18.92
CA ASN A 686 -3.46 -25.55 19.82
C ASN A 686 -3.61 -25.23 21.33
N SER A 687 -4.23 -24.11 21.70
CA SER A 687 -4.46 -23.72 23.10
C SER A 687 -5.21 -24.81 23.90
N ALA A 688 -6.12 -25.53 23.26
CA ALA A 688 -6.88 -26.64 23.86
C ALA A 688 -6.00 -27.79 24.36
N CYS A 689 -4.79 -27.96 23.84
CA CYS A 689 -3.82 -28.99 24.23
C CYS A 689 -2.65 -28.44 25.06
N TYR A 690 -2.69 -27.16 25.45
CA TYR A 690 -1.61 -26.49 26.16
C TYR A 690 -1.96 -26.11 27.61
N GLY A 691 -3.18 -25.65 27.88
CA GLY A 691 -3.62 -25.30 29.23
C GLY A 691 -4.37 -23.98 29.29
N ASN A 692 -4.61 -23.47 30.50
CA ASN A 692 -5.43 -22.27 30.70
C ASN A 692 -4.66 -20.99 30.32
N MET A 693 -5.07 -20.32 29.24
CA MET A 693 -4.40 -19.13 28.70
C MET A 693 -4.36 -17.92 29.64
N HIS A 694 -5.28 -17.83 30.60
CA HIS A 694 -5.33 -16.75 31.60
C HIS A 694 -4.38 -16.98 32.78
N ARG A 695 -4.01 -18.24 33.03
CA ARG A 695 -3.15 -18.63 34.16
C ARG A 695 -1.70 -18.87 33.76
N ASN A 696 -1.48 -19.39 32.57
CA ASN A 696 -0.15 -19.59 32.02
C ASN A 696 0.40 -18.24 31.54
N THR A 697 1.64 -17.93 31.91
CA THR A 697 2.28 -16.63 31.65
C THR A 697 3.57 -16.81 30.84
N ILE A 698 4.08 -15.71 30.26
CA ILE A 698 5.35 -15.76 29.52
C ILE A 698 6.56 -16.04 30.44
N GLU A 699 6.45 -15.73 31.74
CA GLU A 699 7.48 -15.98 32.76
C GLU A 699 7.95 -17.44 32.82
N GLU A 700 7.09 -18.40 32.45
CA GLU A 700 7.47 -19.81 32.34
C GLU A 700 8.60 -20.08 31.32
N TYR A 701 8.85 -19.12 30.41
CA TYR A 701 9.85 -19.18 29.36
C TYR A 701 10.97 -18.13 29.51
N LEU A 702 11.04 -17.42 30.64
CA LEU A 702 12.10 -16.45 30.95
C LEU A 702 12.97 -16.98 32.10
N LYS A 703 14.27 -16.64 32.15
CA LYS A 703 15.24 -17.21 33.11
C LYS A 703 15.51 -16.33 34.33
#